data_AF-A0A9E1RDC6-F1
#
_entry.id   AF-A0A9E1RDC6-F1
#
_cell.length_a   1.000
_cell.length_b   1.000
_cell.length_c   1.000
_cell.angle_alpha   90.00
_cell.angle_beta   90.00
_cell.angle_gamma   90.00
#
_symmetry.space_group_name_H-M   'P 1'
#
loop_
_entity.id
_entity.type
_entity.pdbx_description
1 polymer ?
#
loop_
_entity_poly.entity_id
_entity_poly.type
_entity_poly.pdbx_seq_one_letter_code
_entity_poly.pdbx_strand_id
1 'polypeptide(L)'
;MRTDFSTGFNTSRNNKANAPVNLLQIDWTAMNGLPALTLRLADREGIIINSIYWYPLLNNMGNLDRLVSPDFAAGNSQSNLSVSVVNIAVDLFSPSARFSNLFRNRPPESAVVKLYQWFADDGLTDTDLSVLFVARMGDPISYDEAVCSFDLVDISLSYGSKVIGNAITLNNYPNAPEDSIGKTKPIVIGNVDETPGILVRKSQETQLASVAIPGGTLVDVSSTQNFPASGTFIVNDDEVSYTSLNSTQFLGCSGINEFHYSGDSVLEKVNDHRYLFSDPDFLIKEISNVKVGGHLADSGDFSIDVSSGEVIFSSKPKKSDSIDTKFLQAQNDIVGTGNTAINPTNALIPNSPSTYAKINQGTNVLSLKQVDSIANIGTIGKVLLRVEHFVEEKLPNDNLTAHITGAGQVGTLSSPAVDDVVISSGNTDITHTHLDTFGFPITDPQHFHAEASAPSFTQNALSGVGGILLTKSSGQTHVITFPDPGPGTWATVEYGIGFEWSGSASGSNPKTVSAANNGGSPNNSYQLWSFNGSTQNYTTGGNINTDTNSIKITHNQTTISFYVRSATRVVTMTTPLDTSTKPTTTSTSKTGSLTQHSSSPAITSTAEKATRTVVDFFDITSHVNGDWNWFTNRESQIQYNGSSDGRTAFIVHLAFEIEYARRRIQFTDDVRADIQGVKDDASGTLTGVADSLIERPDHAYKWSILNALNLNSSVLDSSSLDQAGGLFNSVGYSLAGVITSKIIVRELWNQWGKESRSFFFWELGLARILYRSLNLVNTATTVDKVIFDNMVLLDSQNRIGFKTTRNLISDVVNKIDLQYRRNWSGEGYKTVESGSDAESINQFGPKEVPEDFKFDWIRTQALAVDLVEFYLQERGFPRDVYEVELFLDNMEIERGDILEVNPPTHELENVKVMVLGAGRSLGSGIAKRMDTVPIIARQMRGFVPNEGFGSQTFGNSGFGGVEIN
;
A
#
# COMPACT_ATOMS: atom_id res chain seq x y z
N MET A 1 29.86 -15.18 -22.43
CA MET A 1 30.36 -15.25 -23.81
C MET A 1 29.43 -16.10 -24.67
N ARG A 2 29.25 -15.75 -25.94
CA ARG A 2 28.47 -16.52 -26.93
C ARG A 2 29.04 -17.92 -27.08
N THR A 3 28.18 -18.91 -26.87
CA THR A 3 28.47 -20.33 -27.08
C THR A 3 27.73 -20.90 -28.29
N ASP A 4 26.96 -20.08 -29.00
CA ASP A 4 26.14 -20.50 -30.14
C ASP A 4 26.91 -20.52 -31.47
N PHE A 5 28.15 -20.00 -31.50
CA PHE A 5 29.01 -20.12 -32.67
C PHE A 5 29.48 -21.55 -32.91
N SER A 6 29.38 -22.01 -34.15
CA SER A 6 29.91 -23.31 -34.55
C SER A 6 31.44 -23.34 -34.43
N THR A 7 32.00 -24.56 -34.31
CA THR A 7 33.46 -24.75 -34.33
C THR A 7 34.08 -24.25 -35.64
N GLY A 8 33.40 -24.45 -36.76
CA GLY A 8 33.83 -23.95 -38.07
C GLY A 8 33.91 -22.43 -38.09
N PHE A 9 32.83 -21.76 -37.68
CA PHE A 9 32.76 -20.30 -37.61
C PHE A 9 33.86 -19.71 -36.71
N ASN A 10 34.04 -20.27 -35.50
CA ASN A 10 35.09 -19.83 -34.57
C ASN A 10 36.49 -19.98 -35.16
N THR A 11 36.75 -21.07 -35.89
CA THR A 11 38.04 -21.32 -36.55
C THR A 11 38.31 -20.26 -37.62
N SER A 12 37.36 -20.03 -38.52
CA SER A 12 37.48 -19.02 -39.59
C SER A 12 37.66 -17.60 -39.06
N ARG A 13 36.85 -17.21 -38.07
CA ARG A 13 36.93 -15.92 -37.40
C ARG A 13 38.32 -15.65 -36.82
N ASN A 14 38.92 -16.66 -36.20
CA ASN A 14 40.22 -16.52 -35.53
C ASN A 14 41.41 -16.55 -36.50
N ASN A 15 41.23 -17.03 -37.74
CA ASN A 15 42.31 -17.14 -38.74
C ASN A 15 42.76 -15.78 -39.31
N LYS A 16 41.99 -14.69 -39.12
CA LYS A 16 42.28 -13.30 -39.55
C LYS A 16 42.60 -13.09 -41.05
N ALA A 17 42.62 -14.15 -41.85
CA ALA A 17 43.01 -14.13 -43.26
C ALA A 17 41.83 -13.86 -44.22
N ASN A 18 40.62 -14.23 -43.81
CA ASN A 18 39.43 -14.13 -44.66
C ASN A 18 38.53 -12.98 -44.21
N ALA A 19 38.11 -12.14 -45.16
CA ALA A 19 37.16 -11.08 -44.89
C ALA A 19 35.77 -11.69 -44.65
N PRO A 20 35.07 -11.33 -43.56
CA PRO A 20 33.72 -11.82 -43.28
C PRO A 20 32.79 -11.45 -44.44
N VAL A 21 31.86 -12.35 -44.75
CA VAL A 21 30.78 -12.17 -45.71
C VAL A 21 29.52 -11.84 -44.94
N ASN A 22 28.89 -10.74 -45.30
CA ASN A 22 27.63 -10.35 -44.69
C ASN A 22 26.43 -10.82 -45.53
N LEU A 23 25.45 -11.37 -44.85
CA LEU A 23 24.33 -12.08 -45.47
C LEU A 23 23.00 -11.63 -44.88
N LEU A 24 22.01 -11.36 -45.74
CA LEU A 24 20.67 -10.94 -45.35
C LEU A 24 19.64 -11.93 -45.86
N GLN A 25 18.90 -12.58 -44.96
CA GLN A 25 17.75 -13.40 -45.31
C GLN A 25 16.47 -12.63 -44.99
N ILE A 26 15.54 -12.57 -45.94
CA ILE A 26 14.24 -11.93 -45.78
C ILE A 26 13.14 -12.97 -46.01
N ASP A 27 12.35 -13.22 -44.97
CA ASP A 27 11.31 -14.23 -44.96
C ASP A 27 9.93 -13.56 -44.87
N TRP A 28 9.08 -13.83 -45.85
CA TRP A 28 7.65 -13.55 -45.80
C TRP A 28 6.87 -14.83 -45.62
N THR A 29 5.94 -14.84 -44.66
CA THR A 29 4.96 -15.92 -44.52
C THR A 29 3.97 -15.92 -45.69
N ALA A 30 3.25 -17.02 -45.88
CA ALA A 30 2.15 -17.06 -46.83
C ALA A 30 1.07 -16.05 -46.43
N MET A 31 0.58 -15.24 -47.38
CA MET A 31 -0.40 -14.19 -47.11
C MET A 31 -1.21 -13.85 -48.36
N ASN A 32 -2.52 -13.58 -48.20
CA ASN A 32 -3.40 -13.13 -49.29
C ASN A 32 -3.32 -13.98 -50.57
N GLY A 33 -3.21 -15.32 -50.44
CA GLY A 33 -3.07 -16.23 -51.57
C GLY A 33 -1.67 -16.29 -52.21
N LEU A 34 -0.70 -15.51 -51.71
CA LEU A 34 0.70 -15.62 -52.08
C LEU A 34 1.39 -16.69 -51.22
N PRO A 35 2.24 -17.56 -51.79
CA PRO A 35 3.01 -18.54 -51.02
C PRO A 35 4.02 -17.85 -50.08
N ALA A 36 4.65 -18.58 -49.17
CA ALA A 36 5.78 -18.04 -48.43
C ALA A 36 6.94 -17.71 -49.41
N LEU A 37 7.76 -16.72 -49.07
CA LEU A 37 8.93 -16.32 -49.87
C LEU A 37 10.13 -16.10 -48.96
N THR A 38 11.24 -16.75 -49.26
CA THR A 38 12.54 -16.51 -48.63
C THR A 38 13.49 -15.96 -49.67
N LEU A 39 14.03 -14.77 -49.40
CA LEU A 39 15.04 -14.12 -50.20
C LEU A 39 16.38 -14.13 -49.47
N ARG A 40 17.47 -14.34 -50.20
CA ARG A 40 18.83 -14.48 -49.65
C ARG A 40 19.78 -13.56 -50.39
N LEU A 41 20.34 -12.57 -49.69
CA LEU A 41 21.19 -11.52 -50.25
C LEU A 41 22.59 -11.55 -49.61
N ALA A 42 23.62 -11.27 -50.39
CA ALA A 42 25.02 -11.16 -49.95
C ALA A 42 25.61 -9.80 -50.33
N ASP A 43 26.68 -9.42 -49.64
CA ASP A 43 27.47 -8.20 -49.90
C ASP A 43 28.45 -8.33 -51.08
N ARG A 44 28.59 -9.53 -51.66
CA ARG A 44 29.50 -9.83 -52.78
C ARG A 44 29.00 -10.97 -53.66
N GLU A 45 29.58 -11.08 -54.85
CA GLU A 45 29.24 -12.12 -55.83
C GLU A 45 29.83 -13.49 -55.48
N GLY A 46 29.27 -14.54 -56.10
CA GLY A 46 29.84 -15.90 -56.03
C GLY A 46 29.51 -16.69 -54.76
N ILE A 47 28.66 -16.17 -53.88
CA ILE A 47 28.32 -16.83 -52.62
C ILE A 47 27.29 -17.93 -52.85
N ILE A 48 27.72 -19.18 -52.65
CA ILE A 48 26.88 -20.38 -52.71
C ILE A 48 27.06 -21.14 -51.40
N ILE A 49 25.97 -21.33 -50.65
CA ILE A 49 25.97 -22.06 -49.38
C ILE A 49 24.97 -23.20 -49.53
N ASN A 50 25.41 -24.46 -49.36
CA ASN A 50 24.58 -25.66 -49.56
C ASN A 50 23.80 -25.66 -50.89
N SER A 51 24.49 -25.33 -51.98
CA SER A 51 23.90 -25.21 -53.34
C SER A 51 22.83 -24.13 -53.50
N ILE A 52 22.65 -23.26 -52.50
CA ILE A 52 21.75 -22.11 -52.56
C ILE A 52 22.59 -20.87 -52.88
N TYR A 53 22.24 -20.19 -53.97
CA TYR A 53 22.86 -18.93 -54.37
C TYR A 53 22.34 -17.77 -53.51
N TRP A 54 23.26 -16.96 -52.97
CA TRP A 54 22.96 -15.71 -52.28
C TRP A 54 23.23 -14.54 -53.21
N TYR A 55 22.21 -13.71 -53.47
CA TYR A 55 22.27 -12.70 -54.52
C TYR A 55 23.07 -11.48 -54.07
N PRO A 56 23.99 -10.95 -54.90
CA PRO A 56 24.90 -9.85 -54.54
C PRO A 56 24.20 -8.48 -54.58
N LEU A 57 23.10 -8.33 -53.86
CA LEU A 57 22.28 -7.12 -53.86
C LEU A 57 22.48 -6.25 -52.63
N LEU A 58 23.24 -6.71 -51.63
CA LEU A 58 23.42 -5.96 -50.39
C LEU A 58 24.46 -4.86 -50.61
N ASN A 59 24.01 -3.60 -50.67
CA ASN A 59 24.85 -2.45 -50.99
C ASN A 59 25.46 -1.81 -49.73
N ASN A 60 24.66 -1.63 -48.69
CA ASN A 60 25.09 -1.14 -47.38
C ASN A 60 24.20 -1.74 -46.30
N MET A 61 24.79 -2.04 -45.16
CA MET A 61 24.11 -2.67 -44.03
C MET A 61 23.98 -1.78 -42.82
N GLY A 62 24.57 -0.59 -42.83
CA GLY A 62 24.58 0.30 -41.68
C GLY A 62 25.47 -0.21 -40.53
N ASN A 63 25.29 0.37 -39.34
CA ASN A 63 25.96 -0.02 -38.11
C ASN A 63 24.95 -0.58 -37.12
N LEU A 64 25.27 -1.72 -36.50
CA LEU A 64 24.45 -2.32 -35.47
C LEU A 64 24.90 -1.78 -34.11
N ASP A 65 24.34 -0.64 -33.72
CA ASP A 65 24.56 -0.08 -32.41
C ASP A 65 23.60 -0.74 -31.39
N ARG A 66 24.11 -1.74 -30.67
CA ARG A 66 23.45 -2.37 -29.51
C ARG A 66 24.06 -1.88 -28.19
N LEU A 67 24.79 -0.77 -28.24
CA LEU A 67 25.41 -0.22 -27.06
C LEU A 67 24.34 0.39 -26.16
N VAL A 68 24.42 0.03 -24.88
CA VAL A 68 23.57 0.64 -23.87
C VAL A 68 24.26 1.91 -23.43
N SER A 69 23.54 3.03 -23.47
CA SER A 69 24.10 4.28 -22.94
C SER A 69 24.60 4.04 -21.50
N PRO A 70 25.78 4.59 -21.12
CA PRO A 70 26.29 4.52 -19.76
C PRO A 70 25.25 4.92 -18.70
N ASP A 71 24.37 5.86 -19.05
CA ASP A 71 23.34 6.41 -18.17
C ASP A 71 22.06 5.55 -18.10
N PHE A 72 21.88 4.64 -19.06
CA PHE A 72 20.65 3.84 -19.24
C PHE A 72 20.94 2.34 -19.27
N ALA A 73 21.76 1.82 -18.35
CA ALA A 73 22.03 0.37 -18.23
C ALA A 73 20.75 -0.51 -18.12
N ALA A 74 19.62 0.07 -17.71
CA ALA A 74 18.30 -0.58 -17.66
C ALA A 74 17.42 -0.35 -18.91
N GLY A 75 17.88 0.45 -19.87
CA GLY A 75 17.19 0.71 -21.13
C GLY A 75 17.58 -0.31 -22.19
N ASN A 76 16.60 -0.88 -22.89
CA ASN A 76 16.85 -1.61 -24.13
C ASN A 76 17.33 -0.60 -25.20
N SER A 77 18.57 -0.76 -25.67
CA SER A 77 19.08 -0.02 -26.83
C SER A 77 18.15 -0.22 -28.02
N GLN A 78 17.71 0.85 -28.66
CA GLN A 78 16.96 0.77 -29.90
C GLN A 78 17.95 0.62 -31.06
N SER A 79 18.25 -0.61 -31.47
CA SER A 79 19.03 -0.82 -32.68
C SER A 79 18.09 -0.72 -33.89
N ASN A 80 18.00 0.47 -34.50
CA ASN A 80 17.50 0.60 -35.86
C ASN A 80 18.69 0.51 -36.81
N LEU A 81 18.67 -0.47 -37.71
CA LEU A 81 19.73 -0.69 -38.69
C LEU A 81 19.23 -0.27 -40.07
N SER A 82 19.78 0.80 -40.63
CA SER A 82 19.42 1.23 -41.99
C SER A 82 20.17 0.41 -43.03
N VAL A 83 19.42 -0.34 -43.84
CA VAL A 83 19.96 -1.24 -44.87
C VAL A 83 19.61 -0.69 -46.24
N SER A 84 20.53 -0.84 -47.19
CA SER A 84 20.29 -0.54 -48.60
C SER A 84 20.68 -1.72 -49.50
N VAL A 85 19.83 -1.98 -50.48
CA VAL A 85 20.02 -3.01 -51.49
C VAL A 85 19.99 -2.38 -52.89
N VAL A 86 20.67 -3.02 -53.84
CA VAL A 86 20.68 -2.61 -55.25
C VAL A 86 19.28 -2.82 -55.85
N ASN A 87 18.70 -1.77 -56.44
CA ASN A 87 17.33 -1.78 -56.97
C ASN A 87 17.25 -1.93 -58.50
N ILE A 88 18.10 -2.79 -59.07
CA ILE A 88 18.10 -3.10 -60.50
C ILE A 88 17.21 -4.30 -60.81
N ALA A 89 16.87 -4.49 -62.10
CA ALA A 89 16.09 -5.64 -62.54
C ALA A 89 16.91 -6.93 -62.38
N VAL A 90 16.36 -7.89 -61.66
CA VAL A 90 17.00 -9.16 -61.29
C VAL A 90 16.12 -10.34 -61.69
N ASP A 91 16.75 -11.47 -61.99
CA ASP A 91 16.12 -12.74 -62.34
C ASP A 91 15.48 -13.46 -61.13
N LEU A 92 15.56 -12.86 -59.95
CA LEU A 92 14.79 -13.22 -58.74
C LEU A 92 13.27 -13.26 -58.97
N PHE A 93 12.78 -12.60 -60.01
CA PHE A 93 11.36 -12.51 -60.35
C PHE A 93 11.11 -13.04 -61.76
N SER A 94 9.90 -13.58 -61.97
CA SER A 94 9.42 -13.98 -63.30
C SER A 94 8.14 -13.20 -63.62
N PRO A 95 8.18 -12.20 -64.54
CA PRO A 95 9.36 -11.72 -65.27
C PRO A 95 10.34 -10.95 -64.37
N SER A 96 11.58 -10.76 -64.85
CA SER A 96 12.62 -9.97 -64.17
C SER A 96 12.08 -8.61 -63.75
N ALA A 97 12.32 -8.23 -62.51
CA ALA A 97 11.77 -7.04 -61.86
C ALA A 97 12.79 -6.42 -60.90
N ARG A 98 12.60 -5.14 -60.57
CA ARG A 98 13.40 -4.46 -59.54
C ARG A 98 13.06 -4.98 -58.15
N PHE A 99 14.00 -4.96 -57.21
CA PHE A 99 13.77 -5.40 -55.83
C PHE A 99 12.54 -4.72 -55.20
N SER A 100 12.39 -3.40 -55.40
CA SER A 100 11.27 -2.61 -54.86
C SER A 100 9.89 -3.04 -55.37
N ASN A 101 9.81 -3.83 -56.45
CA ASN A 101 8.53 -4.38 -56.90
C ASN A 101 7.96 -5.43 -55.93
N LEU A 102 8.79 -6.01 -55.05
CA LEU A 102 8.32 -6.90 -53.96
C LEU A 102 7.27 -6.23 -53.09
N PHE A 103 7.47 -4.95 -52.76
CA PHE A 103 6.63 -4.21 -51.83
C PHE A 103 5.21 -3.95 -52.36
N ARG A 104 4.99 -4.10 -53.67
CA ARG A 104 3.64 -3.96 -54.27
C ARG A 104 2.71 -5.12 -53.88
N ASN A 105 3.27 -6.31 -53.73
CA ASN A 105 2.52 -7.54 -53.51
C ASN A 105 2.72 -8.08 -52.09
N ARG A 106 3.80 -7.70 -51.41
CA ARG A 106 4.13 -8.11 -50.05
C ARG A 106 4.41 -6.90 -49.18
N PRO A 107 3.60 -6.65 -48.14
CA PRO A 107 3.88 -5.62 -47.15
C PRO A 107 5.27 -5.84 -46.53
N PRO A 108 6.20 -4.88 -46.63
CA PRO A 108 7.54 -5.02 -46.07
C PRO A 108 7.52 -5.26 -44.56
N GLU A 109 6.57 -4.67 -43.84
CA GLU A 109 6.42 -4.75 -42.37
C GLU A 109 6.06 -6.16 -41.87
N SER A 110 5.63 -7.04 -42.79
CA SER A 110 5.35 -8.45 -42.52
C SER A 110 6.58 -9.35 -42.69
N ALA A 111 7.67 -8.84 -43.24
CA ALA A 111 8.90 -9.59 -43.45
C ALA A 111 9.67 -9.74 -42.13
N VAL A 112 10.17 -10.95 -41.88
CA VAL A 112 11.20 -11.19 -40.86
C VAL A 112 12.55 -11.23 -41.54
N VAL A 113 13.47 -10.40 -41.06
CA VAL A 113 14.81 -10.27 -41.60
C VAL A 113 15.81 -10.85 -40.62
N LYS A 114 16.66 -11.74 -41.10
CA LYS A 114 17.80 -12.28 -40.35
C LYS A 114 19.08 -11.84 -41.00
N LEU A 115 19.93 -11.24 -40.19
CA LEU A 115 21.27 -10.86 -40.57
C LEU A 115 22.25 -11.93 -40.10
N TYR A 116 23.12 -12.40 -40.99
CA TYR A 116 24.16 -13.36 -40.68
C TYR A 116 25.54 -12.84 -41.06
N GLN A 117 26.54 -13.37 -40.37
CA GLN A 117 27.94 -13.30 -40.75
C GLN A 117 28.47 -14.69 -41.06
N TRP A 118 29.35 -14.77 -42.04
CA TRP A 118 29.92 -16.01 -42.55
C TRP A 118 31.34 -15.77 -43.11
N PHE A 119 32.08 -16.81 -43.49
CA PHE A 119 33.41 -16.69 -44.09
C PHE A 119 33.52 -17.53 -45.37
N ALA A 120 33.89 -16.89 -46.48
CA ALA A 120 34.10 -17.57 -47.76
C ALA A 120 35.37 -18.44 -47.73
N ASP A 121 35.40 -19.45 -48.61
CA ASP A 121 36.57 -20.28 -48.91
C ASP A 121 37.07 -21.22 -47.78
N ASP A 122 36.39 -21.26 -46.64
CA ASP A 122 36.74 -22.12 -45.49
C ASP A 122 35.96 -23.46 -45.43
N GLY A 123 35.22 -23.80 -46.49
CA GLY A 123 34.41 -25.03 -46.53
C GLY A 123 33.23 -25.05 -45.55
N LEU A 124 32.83 -23.88 -45.06
CA LEU A 124 31.70 -23.71 -44.14
C LEU A 124 30.36 -24.00 -44.81
N THR A 125 29.39 -24.45 -44.02
CA THR A 125 28.02 -24.78 -44.45
C THR A 125 27.00 -23.79 -43.90
N ASP A 126 25.71 -24.00 -44.16
CA ASP A 126 24.64 -23.19 -43.56
C ASP A 126 24.55 -23.32 -42.03
N THR A 127 25.03 -24.42 -41.46
CA THR A 127 25.12 -24.62 -40.01
C THR A 127 26.17 -23.74 -39.33
N ASP A 128 27.08 -23.15 -40.12
CA ASP A 128 28.10 -22.22 -39.66
C ASP A 128 27.68 -20.75 -39.82
N LEU A 129 26.43 -20.48 -40.23
CA LEU A 129 25.90 -19.13 -40.29
C LEU A 129 25.66 -18.57 -38.89
N SER A 130 26.41 -17.52 -38.53
CA SER A 130 26.23 -16.83 -37.25
C SER A 130 25.19 -15.72 -37.37
N VAL A 131 24.06 -15.84 -36.67
CA VAL A 131 23.04 -14.78 -36.62
C VAL A 131 23.57 -13.59 -35.82
N LEU A 132 23.49 -12.39 -36.41
CA LEU A 132 23.86 -11.12 -35.77
C LEU A 132 22.65 -10.28 -35.37
N PHE A 133 21.57 -10.31 -36.15
CA PHE A 133 20.39 -9.49 -35.91
C PHE A 133 19.12 -10.14 -36.46
N VAL A 134 18.00 -9.95 -35.75
CA VAL A 134 16.68 -10.42 -36.17
C VAL A 134 15.70 -9.26 -36.03
N ALA A 135 15.05 -8.91 -37.13
CA ALA A 135 14.28 -7.67 -37.24
C ALA A 135 13.09 -7.80 -38.17
N ARG A 136 12.27 -6.75 -38.24
CA ARG A 136 11.30 -6.52 -39.29
C ARG A 136 11.74 -5.34 -40.15
N MET A 137 11.33 -5.34 -41.42
CA MET A 137 11.51 -4.13 -42.23
C MET A 137 10.54 -3.05 -41.73
N GLY A 138 11.02 -1.81 -41.64
CA GLY A 138 10.28 -0.66 -41.16
C GLY A 138 10.61 0.60 -41.96
N ASP A 139 9.87 1.65 -41.63
CA ASP A 139 9.98 2.97 -42.25
C ASP A 139 11.19 3.78 -41.73
N PRO A 140 11.75 4.70 -42.55
CA PRO A 140 11.30 5.04 -43.90
C PRO A 140 11.82 4.03 -44.94
N ILE A 141 10.92 3.59 -45.82
CA ILE A 141 11.28 2.82 -47.02
C ILE A 141 11.39 3.80 -48.19
N SER A 142 12.59 3.89 -48.78
CA SER A 142 12.83 4.76 -49.93
C SER A 142 13.55 4.01 -51.04
N TYR A 143 13.13 4.24 -52.29
CA TYR A 143 13.77 3.59 -53.43
C TYR A 143 13.76 4.48 -54.67
N ASP A 144 14.85 4.40 -55.44
CA ASP A 144 14.99 5.00 -56.76
C ASP A 144 15.37 3.92 -57.80
N GLU A 145 15.98 4.29 -58.92
CA GLU A 145 16.38 3.33 -59.96
C GLU A 145 17.59 2.48 -59.60
N ALA A 146 18.41 2.90 -58.63
CA ALA A 146 19.68 2.30 -58.28
C ALA A 146 19.65 1.63 -56.91
N VAL A 147 18.95 2.20 -55.93
CA VAL A 147 19.00 1.81 -54.52
C VAL A 147 17.59 1.70 -53.94
N CYS A 148 17.38 0.69 -53.11
CA CYS A 148 16.23 0.55 -52.24
C CYS A 148 16.74 0.47 -50.80
N SER A 149 16.28 1.36 -49.94
CA SER A 149 16.65 1.44 -48.53
C SER A 149 15.44 1.31 -47.63
N PHE A 150 15.66 0.73 -46.46
CA PHE A 150 14.67 0.50 -45.43
C PHE A 150 15.37 0.33 -44.09
N ASP A 151 14.66 0.63 -43.01
CA ASP A 151 15.16 0.38 -41.67
C ASP A 151 14.80 -1.03 -41.23
N LEU A 152 15.71 -1.66 -40.49
CA LEU A 152 15.45 -2.89 -39.78
C LEU A 152 15.20 -2.56 -38.32
N VAL A 153 13.96 -2.78 -37.89
CA VAL A 153 13.48 -2.54 -36.54
C VAL A 153 13.55 -3.86 -35.79
N ASP A 154 14.31 -3.92 -34.69
CA ASP A 154 14.41 -5.13 -33.86
C ASP A 154 13.01 -5.68 -33.56
N ILE A 155 12.82 -6.99 -33.80
CA ILE A 155 11.51 -7.65 -33.68
C ILE A 155 10.92 -7.48 -32.27
N SER A 156 11.79 -7.33 -31.27
CA SER A 156 11.42 -7.16 -29.88
C SER A 156 10.90 -5.78 -29.50
N LEU A 157 11.15 -4.74 -30.32
CA LEU A 157 10.69 -3.38 -30.03
C LEU A 157 9.17 -3.32 -29.86
N SER A 158 8.45 -4.13 -30.63
CA SER A 158 6.99 -4.25 -30.60
C SER A 158 6.44 -4.98 -29.37
N TYR A 159 7.24 -5.82 -28.70
CA TYR A 159 6.78 -6.61 -27.56
C TYR A 159 6.69 -5.76 -26.30
N GLY A 160 7.67 -4.90 -26.08
CA GLY A 160 7.75 -4.08 -24.87
C GLY A 160 6.76 -2.91 -24.81
N SER A 161 6.14 -2.50 -25.93
CA SER A 161 5.19 -1.38 -25.98
C SER A 161 3.74 -1.78 -25.73
N LYS A 162 3.46 -3.08 -25.60
CA LYS A 162 2.13 -3.57 -25.24
C LYS A 162 1.77 -3.11 -23.82
N VAL A 163 0.49 -2.85 -23.61
CA VAL A 163 -0.07 -2.43 -22.32
C VAL A 163 -0.80 -3.61 -21.70
N ILE A 164 -0.50 -3.90 -20.43
CA ILE A 164 -1.21 -4.89 -19.62
C ILE A 164 -2.18 -4.15 -18.70
N GLY A 165 -3.34 -4.77 -18.43
CA GLY A 165 -4.37 -4.26 -17.52
C GLY A 165 -5.72 -4.08 -18.22
N ASN A 166 -6.56 -5.12 -18.16
CA ASN A 166 -7.92 -5.04 -18.68
C ASN A 166 -8.75 -4.08 -17.85
N ALA A 167 -9.66 -3.33 -18.49
CA ALA A 167 -10.57 -2.44 -17.78
C ALA A 167 -11.83 -3.18 -17.32
N ILE A 168 -12.41 -2.74 -16.21
CA ILE A 168 -13.78 -3.10 -15.82
C ILE A 168 -14.74 -2.41 -16.78
N THR A 169 -15.64 -3.19 -17.38
CA THR A 169 -16.65 -2.70 -18.34
C THR A 169 -18.03 -3.24 -17.96
N LEU A 170 -19.08 -2.50 -18.33
CA LEU A 170 -20.47 -2.95 -18.12
C LEU A 170 -20.83 -4.22 -18.91
N ASN A 171 -20.04 -4.60 -19.93
CA ASN A 171 -20.24 -5.85 -20.65
C ASN A 171 -19.86 -7.07 -19.77
N ASN A 172 -18.78 -6.95 -19.02
CA ASN A 172 -18.28 -8.03 -18.18
C ASN A 172 -18.88 -7.97 -16.76
N TYR A 173 -19.18 -6.76 -16.27
CA TYR A 173 -19.78 -6.49 -14.97
C TYR A 173 -20.98 -5.53 -15.10
N PRO A 174 -22.17 -6.03 -15.50
CA PRO A 174 -23.33 -5.17 -15.77
C PRO A 174 -23.83 -4.37 -14.57
N ASN A 175 -23.55 -4.84 -13.35
CA ASN A 175 -23.99 -4.23 -12.10
C ASN A 175 -22.86 -3.49 -11.36
N ALA A 176 -21.72 -3.25 -12.03
CA ALA A 176 -20.62 -2.52 -11.42
C ALA A 176 -20.99 -1.03 -11.19
N PRO A 177 -20.63 -0.44 -10.04
CA PRO A 177 -20.76 1.00 -9.81
C PRO A 177 -20.04 1.82 -10.87
N GLU A 178 -20.55 3.02 -11.14
CA GLU A 178 -19.94 3.95 -12.11
C GLU A 178 -18.47 4.25 -11.76
N ASP A 179 -18.16 4.44 -10.47
CA ASP A 179 -16.78 4.66 -9.97
C ASP A 179 -15.84 3.47 -10.18
N SER A 180 -16.36 2.28 -10.49
CA SER A 180 -15.57 1.08 -10.78
C SER A 180 -15.33 0.90 -12.28
N ILE A 181 -16.20 1.46 -13.13
CA ILE A 181 -16.05 1.35 -14.58
C ILE A 181 -14.79 2.08 -15.05
N GLY A 182 -14.01 1.43 -15.92
CA GLY A 182 -12.76 1.98 -16.44
C GLY A 182 -11.54 1.77 -15.53
N LYS A 183 -11.72 1.38 -14.26
CA LYS A 183 -10.60 0.93 -13.41
C LYS A 183 -9.96 -0.31 -14.01
N THR A 184 -8.66 -0.45 -13.82
CA THR A 184 -7.91 -1.64 -14.27
C THR A 184 -8.23 -2.78 -13.31
N LYS A 185 -8.63 -3.94 -13.84
CA LYS A 185 -8.76 -5.17 -13.07
C LYS A 185 -7.38 -5.51 -12.49
N PRO A 186 -7.25 -5.75 -11.17
CA PRO A 186 -5.94 -5.96 -10.59
C PRO A 186 -5.28 -7.23 -11.14
N ILE A 187 -3.96 -7.25 -11.24
CA ILE A 187 -3.21 -8.49 -11.53
C ILE A 187 -2.19 -8.66 -10.41
N VAL A 188 -2.34 -9.73 -9.63
CA VAL A 188 -1.49 -10.00 -8.47
C VAL A 188 -0.42 -11.03 -8.85
N ILE A 189 0.86 -10.71 -8.64
CA ILE A 189 1.97 -11.67 -8.78
C ILE A 189 2.54 -11.94 -7.39
N GLY A 190 2.96 -13.18 -7.13
CA GLY A 190 3.45 -13.61 -5.83
C GLY A 190 2.40 -13.53 -4.71
N ASN A 191 2.87 -13.48 -3.46
CA ASN A 191 2.01 -13.44 -2.28
C ASN A 191 1.92 -12.01 -1.72
N VAL A 192 0.74 -11.40 -1.81
CA VAL A 192 0.51 -10.00 -1.43
C VAL A 192 -0.52 -9.89 -0.32
N ASP A 193 -0.15 -9.22 0.76
CA ASP A 193 -1.01 -8.93 1.90
C ASP A 193 -1.89 -7.69 1.67
N GLU A 194 -3.14 -7.75 2.16
CA GLU A 194 -4.10 -6.63 2.18
C GLU A 194 -4.33 -5.95 0.83
N THR A 195 -4.40 -6.75 -0.24
CA THR A 195 -4.80 -6.27 -1.56
C THR A 195 -6.22 -5.71 -1.49
N PRO A 196 -6.51 -4.49 -1.98
CA PRO A 196 -7.86 -3.94 -1.96
C PRO A 196 -8.74 -4.56 -3.05
N GLY A 197 -9.99 -4.87 -2.71
CA GLY A 197 -10.99 -5.35 -3.65
C GLY A 197 -11.70 -4.20 -4.36
N ILE A 198 -11.94 -4.33 -5.66
CA ILE A 198 -12.76 -3.39 -6.42
C ILE A 198 -14.21 -3.84 -6.38
N LEU A 199 -15.11 -3.00 -5.88
CA LEU A 199 -16.55 -3.29 -5.87
C LEU A 199 -17.08 -3.41 -7.31
N VAL A 200 -17.51 -4.61 -7.71
CA VAL A 200 -18.03 -4.91 -9.06
C VAL A 200 -19.53 -5.24 -9.07
N ARG A 201 -20.15 -5.34 -7.89
CA ARG A 201 -21.61 -5.37 -7.74
C ARG A 201 -22.02 -4.71 -6.44
N LYS A 202 -22.76 -3.59 -6.54
CA LYS A 202 -23.28 -2.82 -5.39
C LYS A 202 -24.81 -2.93 -5.34
N SER A 203 -25.36 -2.94 -4.13
CA SER A 203 -26.79 -2.69 -3.89
C SER A 203 -27.15 -1.23 -4.17
N GLN A 204 -28.30 -0.98 -4.78
CA GLN A 204 -28.80 0.40 -4.85
C GLN A 204 -29.07 0.95 -3.44
N GLU A 205 -28.83 2.25 -3.26
CA GLU A 205 -29.03 2.95 -1.99
C GLU A 205 -29.79 4.24 -2.25
N THR A 206 -30.78 4.51 -1.40
CA THR A 206 -31.55 5.76 -1.38
C THR A 206 -31.90 6.10 0.06
N GLN A 207 -32.61 7.20 0.30
CA GLN A 207 -33.03 7.60 1.64
C GLN A 207 -34.53 7.81 1.69
N LEU A 208 -35.14 7.54 2.84
CA LEU A 208 -36.54 7.86 3.07
C LEU A 208 -36.78 9.36 2.97
N ALA A 209 -37.70 9.77 2.09
CA ALA A 209 -38.13 11.16 1.94
C ALA A 209 -39.22 11.54 2.96
N SER A 210 -39.95 10.56 3.47
CA SER A 210 -41.00 10.72 4.48
C SER A 210 -41.03 9.52 5.43
N VAL A 211 -41.82 9.61 6.51
CA VAL A 211 -41.96 8.52 7.48
C VAL A 211 -42.69 7.34 6.83
N ALA A 212 -42.10 6.15 6.90
CA ALA A 212 -42.79 4.90 6.58
C ALA A 212 -43.43 4.32 7.85
N ILE A 213 -44.71 3.95 7.76
CA ILE A 213 -45.49 3.45 8.89
C ILE A 213 -45.66 1.93 8.83
N PRO A 214 -45.74 1.24 9.98
CA PRO A 214 -46.02 -0.19 10.04
C PRO A 214 -47.26 -0.57 9.22
N GLY A 215 -47.14 -1.61 8.39
CA GLY A 215 -48.20 -2.07 7.49
C GLY A 215 -48.50 -1.16 6.29
N GLY A 216 -47.70 -0.09 6.09
CA GLY A 216 -47.80 0.79 4.92
C GLY A 216 -47.53 0.05 3.60
N THR A 217 -48.21 0.47 2.54
CA THR A 217 -48.06 -0.10 1.18
C THR A 217 -47.25 0.81 0.24
N LEU A 218 -46.78 1.95 0.74
CA LEU A 218 -46.03 2.96 0.01
C LEU A 218 -44.85 3.41 0.86
N VAL A 219 -43.70 3.59 0.23
CA VAL A 219 -42.50 4.14 0.86
C VAL A 219 -41.94 5.23 -0.03
N ASP A 220 -41.94 6.47 0.47
CA ASP A 220 -41.40 7.62 -0.24
C ASP A 220 -39.89 7.72 -0.04
N VAL A 221 -39.15 7.86 -1.14
CA VAL A 221 -37.69 7.94 -1.14
C VAL A 221 -37.19 9.10 -1.99
N SER A 222 -35.95 9.50 -1.74
CA SER A 222 -35.28 10.55 -2.51
C SER A 222 -35.19 10.25 -4.01
N SER A 223 -35.02 8.98 -4.37
CA SER A 223 -34.98 8.49 -5.75
C SER A 223 -35.11 6.97 -5.78
N THR A 224 -35.75 6.40 -6.79
CA THR A 224 -35.71 4.95 -7.08
C THR A 224 -34.84 4.62 -8.30
N GLN A 225 -34.02 5.57 -8.75
CA GLN A 225 -33.17 5.36 -9.92
C GLN A 225 -32.29 4.12 -9.71
N ASN A 226 -32.18 3.30 -10.75
CA ASN A 226 -31.43 2.03 -10.79
C ASN A 226 -31.98 0.88 -9.93
N PHE A 227 -33.03 1.07 -9.12
CA PHE A 227 -33.69 -0.05 -8.44
C PHE A 227 -34.44 -0.93 -9.45
N PRO A 228 -34.52 -2.25 -9.23
CA PRO A 228 -35.35 -3.15 -10.03
C PRO A 228 -36.82 -2.72 -10.00
N ALA A 229 -37.56 -2.93 -11.09
CA ALA A 229 -38.97 -2.55 -11.18
C ALA A 229 -39.85 -3.17 -10.08
N SER A 230 -39.47 -4.34 -9.56
CA SER A 230 -40.01 -4.97 -8.35
C SER A 230 -38.89 -5.67 -7.61
N GLY A 231 -38.99 -5.81 -6.28
CA GLY A 231 -37.86 -6.34 -5.49
C GLY A 231 -38.09 -6.31 -3.99
N THR A 232 -37.00 -6.39 -3.23
CA THR A 232 -36.99 -6.21 -1.78
C THR A 232 -35.89 -5.23 -1.42
N PHE A 233 -36.16 -4.32 -0.48
CA PHE A 233 -35.15 -3.47 0.12
C PHE A 233 -35.11 -3.69 1.63
N ILE A 234 -34.01 -3.27 2.23
CA ILE A 234 -33.77 -3.31 3.66
C ILE A 234 -33.77 -1.86 4.15
N VAL A 235 -34.55 -1.60 5.19
CA VAL A 235 -34.51 -0.35 5.96
C VAL A 235 -34.48 -0.71 7.43
N ASN A 236 -33.42 -0.27 8.13
CA ASN A 236 -33.09 -0.77 9.47
C ASN A 236 -33.02 -2.31 9.50
N ASP A 237 -33.92 -2.95 10.25
CA ASP A 237 -34.02 -4.40 10.38
C ASP A 237 -35.17 -5.01 9.54
N ASP A 238 -35.96 -4.18 8.85
CA ASP A 238 -37.09 -4.63 8.04
C ASP A 238 -36.69 -4.95 6.60
N GLU A 239 -37.10 -6.13 6.15
CA GLU A 239 -37.07 -6.52 4.73
C GLU A 239 -38.42 -6.22 4.09
N VAL A 240 -38.45 -5.19 3.25
CA VAL A 240 -39.68 -4.69 2.64
C VAL A 240 -39.70 -5.06 1.16
N SER A 241 -40.63 -5.94 0.77
CA SER A 241 -40.88 -6.29 -0.62
C SER A 241 -41.82 -5.28 -1.28
N TYR A 242 -41.53 -4.88 -2.53
CA TYR A 242 -42.33 -3.96 -3.33
C TYR A 242 -42.63 -4.54 -4.71
N THR A 243 -43.78 -4.19 -5.28
CA THR A 243 -44.29 -4.76 -6.54
C THR A 243 -44.11 -3.87 -7.76
N SER A 244 -43.96 -2.56 -7.54
CA SER A 244 -43.64 -1.58 -8.59
C SER A 244 -42.92 -0.37 -7.99
N LEU A 245 -42.36 0.50 -8.84
CA LEU A 245 -41.75 1.76 -8.44
C LEU A 245 -42.12 2.89 -9.40
N ASN A 246 -42.02 4.13 -8.91
CA ASN A 246 -41.91 5.35 -9.72
C ASN A 246 -40.67 6.12 -9.25
N SER A 247 -40.32 7.25 -9.87
CA SER A 247 -39.06 7.97 -9.62
C SER A 247 -38.73 8.28 -8.15
N THR A 248 -39.71 8.32 -7.25
CA THR A 248 -39.53 8.69 -5.83
C THR A 248 -40.30 7.80 -4.85
N GLN A 249 -40.89 6.68 -5.30
CA GLN A 249 -41.71 5.83 -4.44
C GLN A 249 -41.60 4.35 -4.79
N PHE A 250 -41.54 3.52 -3.74
CA PHE A 250 -41.80 2.09 -3.83
C PHE A 250 -43.28 1.81 -3.56
N LEU A 251 -43.91 1.01 -4.42
CA LEU A 251 -45.36 0.77 -4.45
C LEU A 251 -45.69 -0.70 -4.16
N GLY A 252 -46.80 -0.92 -3.46
CA GLY A 252 -47.22 -2.25 -3.03
C GLY A 252 -46.23 -2.87 -2.04
N CYS A 253 -45.73 -2.05 -1.12
CA CYS A 253 -44.79 -2.48 -0.09
C CYS A 253 -45.46 -3.45 0.90
N SER A 254 -44.69 -4.42 1.38
CA SER A 254 -45.08 -5.38 2.43
C SER A 254 -43.86 -5.75 3.25
N GLY A 255 -44.01 -5.96 4.56
CA GLY A 255 -42.89 -6.25 5.47
C GLY A 255 -42.39 -5.06 6.29
N ILE A 256 -43.11 -3.93 6.28
CA ILE A 256 -42.85 -2.80 7.18
C ILE A 256 -43.46 -3.13 8.56
N ASN A 257 -42.64 -3.52 9.52
CA ASN A 257 -43.02 -3.92 10.87
C ASN A 257 -42.86 -2.80 11.89
N GLU A 258 -41.98 -1.82 11.64
CA GLU A 258 -41.75 -0.67 12.52
C GLU A 258 -41.89 0.69 11.83
N PHE A 259 -41.75 1.77 12.60
CA PHE A 259 -41.69 3.12 12.05
C PHE A 259 -40.27 3.40 11.55
N HIS A 260 -40.16 3.87 10.30
CA HIS A 260 -38.90 4.37 9.75
C HIS A 260 -39.01 5.85 9.45
N TYR A 261 -37.97 6.61 9.75
CA TYR A 261 -37.99 8.06 9.71
C TYR A 261 -37.34 8.60 8.44
N SER A 262 -37.69 9.83 8.06
CA SER A 262 -37.03 10.50 6.95
C SER A 262 -35.52 10.59 7.21
N GLY A 263 -34.74 10.26 6.19
CA GLY A 263 -33.27 10.18 6.25
C GLY A 263 -32.73 8.77 6.50
N ASP A 264 -33.57 7.79 6.88
CA ASP A 264 -33.12 6.41 7.03
C ASP A 264 -32.68 5.84 5.67
N SER A 265 -31.55 5.10 5.66
CA SER A 265 -31.01 4.47 4.46
C SER A 265 -31.88 3.29 4.04
N VAL A 266 -32.26 3.30 2.76
CA VAL A 266 -32.97 2.21 2.10
C VAL A 266 -32.01 1.53 1.14
N LEU A 267 -31.72 0.25 1.38
CA LEU A 267 -30.75 -0.54 0.63
C LEU A 267 -31.46 -1.64 -0.17
N GLU A 268 -31.22 -1.75 -1.47
CA GLU A 268 -31.66 -2.92 -2.23
C GLU A 268 -31.14 -4.21 -1.59
N LYS A 269 -32.02 -5.19 -1.37
CA LYS A 269 -31.60 -6.51 -0.89
C LYS A 269 -30.92 -7.26 -2.04
N VAL A 270 -29.60 -7.27 -2.01
CA VAL A 270 -28.76 -8.04 -2.93
C VAL A 270 -28.00 -9.11 -2.13
N ASN A 271 -28.08 -10.36 -2.59
CA ASN A 271 -27.46 -11.49 -1.89
C ASN A 271 -26.02 -11.77 -2.36
N ASP A 272 -25.45 -10.92 -3.21
CA ASP A 272 -24.11 -11.11 -3.79
C ASP A 272 -23.38 -9.78 -4.03
N HIS A 273 -22.92 -9.14 -2.96
CA HIS A 273 -21.99 -8.02 -3.05
C HIS A 273 -20.62 -8.55 -3.46
N ARG A 274 -20.14 -8.17 -4.66
CA ARG A 274 -18.94 -8.75 -5.28
C ARG A 274 -17.78 -7.77 -5.27
N TYR A 275 -16.64 -8.23 -4.80
CA TYR A 275 -15.38 -7.49 -4.77
C TYR A 275 -14.32 -8.25 -5.57
N LEU A 276 -13.78 -7.62 -6.60
CA LEU A 276 -12.78 -8.17 -7.51
C LEU A 276 -11.36 -7.89 -6.99
N PHE A 277 -10.58 -8.94 -6.75
CA PHE A 277 -9.19 -8.88 -6.29
C PHE A 277 -8.17 -9.21 -7.37
N SER A 278 -8.57 -9.93 -8.42
CA SER A 278 -7.69 -10.24 -9.56
C SER A 278 -8.49 -10.40 -10.85
N ASP A 279 -7.88 -10.10 -11.99
CA ASP A 279 -8.45 -10.30 -13.31
C ASP A 279 -8.68 -11.80 -13.58
N PRO A 280 -9.92 -12.23 -13.92
CA PRO A 280 -10.22 -13.64 -14.23
C PRO A 280 -9.45 -14.20 -15.43
N ASP A 281 -8.90 -13.34 -16.31
CA ASP A 281 -8.04 -13.78 -17.42
C ASP A 281 -6.69 -14.35 -16.91
N PHE A 282 -6.32 -14.06 -15.65
CA PHE A 282 -5.11 -14.55 -15.01
C PHE A 282 -5.45 -15.26 -13.69
N LEU A 283 -5.62 -16.58 -13.78
CA LEU A 283 -6.01 -17.41 -12.65
C LEU A 283 -5.06 -17.28 -11.47
N ILE A 284 -5.62 -16.98 -10.29
CA ILE A 284 -4.88 -16.89 -9.03
C ILE A 284 -4.87 -18.22 -8.28
N LYS A 285 -3.98 -18.34 -7.31
CA LYS A 285 -3.84 -19.55 -6.48
C LYS A 285 -4.82 -19.57 -5.31
N GLU A 286 -4.93 -18.48 -4.57
CA GLU A 286 -5.69 -18.44 -3.32
C GLU A 286 -6.09 -17.00 -2.93
N ILE A 287 -7.25 -16.86 -2.30
CA ILE A 287 -7.68 -15.67 -1.55
C ILE A 287 -7.83 -16.10 -0.09
N SER A 288 -7.25 -15.36 0.84
CA SER A 288 -7.27 -15.65 2.27
C SER A 288 -7.35 -14.38 3.10
N ASN A 289 -7.59 -14.51 4.41
CA ASN A 289 -7.62 -13.38 5.37
C ASN A 289 -8.43 -12.18 4.89
N VAL A 290 -9.66 -12.42 4.41
CA VAL A 290 -10.57 -11.36 3.99
C VAL A 290 -10.84 -10.43 5.17
N LYS A 291 -10.67 -9.13 4.96
CA LYS A 291 -10.83 -8.06 5.94
C LYS A 291 -11.87 -7.04 5.46
N VAL A 292 -12.66 -6.52 6.38
CA VAL A 292 -13.65 -5.46 6.17
C VAL A 292 -13.33 -4.31 7.11
N GLY A 293 -13.02 -3.14 6.56
CA GLY A 293 -12.60 -1.96 7.32
C GLY A 293 -11.39 -2.21 8.22
N GLY A 294 -10.46 -3.08 7.79
CA GLY A 294 -9.24 -3.44 8.53
C GLY A 294 -9.37 -4.63 9.51
N HIS A 295 -10.57 -5.16 9.75
CA HIS A 295 -10.79 -6.31 10.63
C HIS A 295 -11.06 -7.58 9.84
N LEU A 296 -10.60 -8.73 10.31
CA LEU A 296 -10.91 -10.01 9.69
C LEU A 296 -12.44 -10.21 9.64
N ALA A 297 -12.95 -10.57 8.46
CA ALA A 297 -14.35 -10.88 8.26
C ALA A 297 -14.65 -12.30 8.76
N ASP A 298 -15.85 -12.49 9.31
CA ASP A 298 -16.33 -13.81 9.69
C ASP A 298 -16.52 -14.67 8.45
N SER A 299 -16.00 -15.90 8.45
CA SER A 299 -16.03 -16.79 7.28
C SER A 299 -17.44 -17.20 6.84
N GLY A 300 -18.46 -16.97 7.67
CA GLY A 300 -19.86 -17.18 7.34
C GLY A 300 -20.50 -16.04 6.54
N ASP A 301 -19.87 -14.87 6.50
CA ASP A 301 -20.43 -13.67 5.87
C ASP A 301 -20.11 -13.55 4.37
N PHE A 302 -19.16 -14.36 3.87
CA PHE A 302 -18.71 -14.33 2.49
C PHE A 302 -18.40 -15.71 1.91
N SER A 303 -18.37 -15.79 0.59
CA SER A 303 -17.78 -16.90 -0.17
C SER A 303 -16.67 -16.39 -1.09
N ILE A 304 -15.75 -17.28 -1.46
CA ILE A 304 -14.60 -16.97 -2.32
C ILE A 304 -14.79 -17.69 -3.65
N ASP A 305 -14.70 -16.96 -4.75
CA ASP A 305 -14.59 -17.50 -6.10
C ASP A 305 -13.19 -17.21 -6.66
N VAL A 306 -12.28 -18.17 -6.47
CA VAL A 306 -10.89 -18.08 -6.92
C VAL A 306 -10.80 -18.01 -8.45
N SER A 307 -11.74 -18.62 -9.17
CA SER A 307 -11.72 -18.64 -10.64
C SER A 307 -12.07 -17.28 -11.25
N SER A 308 -12.95 -16.53 -10.59
CA SER A 308 -13.31 -15.16 -10.96
C SER A 308 -12.43 -14.11 -10.29
N GLY A 309 -11.60 -14.50 -9.31
CA GLY A 309 -10.81 -13.59 -8.49
C GLY A 309 -11.67 -12.72 -7.57
N GLU A 310 -12.80 -13.25 -7.09
CA GLU A 310 -13.83 -12.49 -6.36
C GLU A 310 -14.06 -12.97 -4.93
N VAL A 311 -14.42 -12.03 -4.06
CA VAL A 311 -15.07 -12.31 -2.78
C VAL A 311 -16.52 -11.82 -2.85
N ILE A 312 -17.45 -12.67 -2.40
CA ILE A 312 -18.89 -12.45 -2.53
C ILE A 312 -19.52 -12.44 -1.14
N PHE A 313 -20.04 -11.30 -0.70
CA PHE A 313 -20.77 -11.20 0.57
C PHE A 313 -22.28 -11.35 0.35
N SER A 314 -22.94 -12.07 1.25
CA SER A 314 -24.40 -12.25 1.22
C SER A 314 -25.18 -11.03 1.71
N SER A 315 -24.49 -10.08 2.34
CA SER A 315 -25.02 -8.80 2.80
C SER A 315 -23.95 -7.72 2.68
N LYS A 316 -24.33 -6.43 2.71
CA LYS A 316 -23.35 -5.34 2.60
C LYS A 316 -22.28 -5.49 3.71
N PRO A 317 -20.98 -5.48 3.37
CA PRO A 317 -19.94 -5.69 4.36
C PRO A 317 -20.01 -4.64 5.47
N LYS A 318 -19.82 -5.10 6.69
CA LYS A 318 -19.97 -4.29 7.90
C LYS A 318 -18.77 -4.47 8.83
N LYS A 319 -18.27 -3.36 9.33
CA LYS A 319 -17.30 -3.29 10.41
C LYS A 319 -18.04 -3.15 11.73
N SER A 320 -17.63 -3.89 12.75
CA SER A 320 -18.09 -3.67 14.12
C SER A 320 -17.01 -2.98 14.93
N ASP A 321 -17.21 -1.70 15.24
CA ASP A 321 -16.33 -0.96 16.13
C ASP A 321 -16.82 -1.02 17.57
N SER A 322 -15.87 -1.22 18.48
CA SER A 322 -16.07 -1.24 19.94
C SER A 322 -15.45 0.03 20.51
N ILE A 323 -16.27 1.03 20.81
CA ILE A 323 -15.81 2.41 21.06
C ILE A 323 -15.95 2.85 22.52
N ASP A 324 -16.95 2.35 23.25
CA ASP A 324 -17.20 2.77 24.63
C ASP A 324 -17.49 1.58 25.55
N THR A 325 -16.80 1.55 26.68
CA THR A 325 -17.17 0.70 27.82
C THR A 325 -18.42 1.25 28.51
N LYS A 326 -19.43 0.40 28.72
CA LYS A 326 -20.68 0.70 29.44
C LYS A 326 -20.89 -0.34 30.55
N PHE A 327 -21.70 0.02 31.53
CA PHE A 327 -22.12 -0.89 32.59
C PHE A 327 -23.61 -1.20 32.43
N LEU A 328 -23.95 -2.48 32.44
CA LEU A 328 -25.31 -2.99 32.53
C LEU A 328 -25.47 -3.68 33.89
N GLN A 329 -26.41 -3.23 34.70
CA GLN A 329 -26.84 -3.99 35.87
C GLN A 329 -28.01 -4.90 35.47
N ALA A 330 -27.73 -6.18 35.24
CA ALA A 330 -28.75 -7.17 34.94
C ALA A 330 -29.40 -7.65 36.25
N GLN A 331 -30.69 -7.34 36.38
CA GLN A 331 -31.50 -7.74 37.52
C GLN A 331 -31.85 -9.22 37.44
N ASN A 332 -32.13 -9.84 38.57
CA ASN A 332 -32.89 -11.09 38.59
C ASN A 332 -34.39 -10.73 38.48
N ASP A 333 -35.20 -11.61 37.89
CA ASP A 333 -36.61 -11.34 37.59
C ASP A 333 -37.58 -12.18 38.43
N ILE A 334 -37.16 -13.34 38.94
CA ILE A 334 -37.99 -14.22 39.76
C ILE A 334 -37.25 -14.82 40.96
N VAL A 335 -38.01 -15.43 41.87
CA VAL A 335 -37.48 -16.25 42.96
C VAL A 335 -37.04 -17.62 42.39
N GLY A 336 -35.80 -18.01 42.71
CA GLY A 336 -35.20 -19.27 42.28
C GLY A 336 -35.69 -20.48 43.07
N THR A 337 -35.30 -21.66 42.60
CA THR A 337 -35.63 -22.93 43.26
C THR A 337 -34.88 -23.08 44.58
N GLY A 338 -35.49 -23.76 45.56
CA GLY A 338 -34.87 -23.99 46.88
C GLY A 338 -34.78 -22.76 47.80
N ASN A 339 -35.38 -21.62 47.43
CA ASN A 339 -35.42 -20.43 48.28
C ASN A 339 -36.19 -20.71 49.59
N THR A 340 -35.54 -20.47 50.73
CA THR A 340 -36.16 -20.53 52.06
C THR A 340 -36.33 -19.15 52.70
N ALA A 341 -35.69 -18.10 52.14
CA ALA A 341 -35.74 -16.72 52.64
C ALA A 341 -37.16 -16.16 52.78
N ILE A 342 -37.35 -15.26 53.76
CA ILE A 342 -38.59 -14.54 53.97
C ILE A 342 -38.61 -13.29 53.07
N ASN A 343 -39.71 -13.09 52.35
CA ASN A 343 -39.91 -11.99 51.39
C ASN A 343 -38.78 -11.86 50.33
N PRO A 344 -38.43 -12.95 49.61
CA PRO A 344 -37.28 -12.98 48.69
C PRO A 344 -37.38 -11.97 47.54
N THR A 345 -38.59 -11.65 47.10
CA THR A 345 -38.86 -10.69 46.02
C THR A 345 -38.38 -9.27 46.33
N ASN A 346 -38.17 -8.93 47.60
CA ASN A 346 -37.67 -7.61 48.00
C ASN A 346 -36.23 -7.37 47.55
N ALA A 347 -35.45 -8.42 47.27
CA ALA A 347 -34.08 -8.30 46.79
C ALA A 347 -33.96 -8.18 45.26
N LEU A 348 -35.08 -8.22 44.52
CA LEU A 348 -35.14 -8.05 43.06
C LEU A 348 -35.12 -6.57 42.63
N ILE A 349 -35.40 -5.63 43.56
CA ILE A 349 -35.55 -4.21 43.25
C ILE A 349 -34.51 -3.40 44.04
N PRO A 350 -33.66 -2.58 43.38
CA PRO A 350 -32.71 -1.75 44.08
C PRO A 350 -33.43 -0.66 44.91
N ASN A 351 -32.93 -0.39 46.12
CA ASN A 351 -33.32 0.75 46.98
C ASN A 351 -34.77 0.76 47.51
N SER A 352 -35.43 -0.39 47.74
CA SER A 352 -36.72 -0.40 48.46
C SER A 352 -36.52 0.03 49.94
N PRO A 353 -37.01 1.20 50.40
CA PRO A 353 -36.60 1.78 51.69
C PRO A 353 -37.26 1.13 52.92
N SER A 354 -38.16 0.17 52.75
CA SER A 354 -38.96 -0.39 53.85
C SER A 354 -39.15 -1.90 53.80
N THR A 355 -38.59 -2.60 52.82
CA THR A 355 -38.78 -4.05 52.63
C THR A 355 -37.49 -4.72 52.15
N TYR A 356 -37.03 -5.75 52.87
CA TYR A 356 -35.80 -6.50 52.55
C TYR A 356 -36.08 -8.00 52.52
N ALA A 357 -35.25 -8.77 51.81
CA ALA A 357 -35.26 -10.23 51.93
C ALA A 357 -34.52 -10.59 53.23
N LYS A 358 -35.08 -11.52 54.01
CA LYS A 358 -34.52 -11.92 55.31
C LYS A 358 -34.07 -13.36 55.26
N ILE A 359 -32.84 -13.60 55.70
CA ILE A 359 -32.28 -14.94 55.88
C ILE A 359 -31.76 -15.11 57.30
N ASN A 360 -31.98 -16.30 57.85
CA ASN A 360 -31.52 -16.75 59.16
C ASN A 360 -31.39 -18.28 59.11
N GLN A 361 -31.19 -18.96 60.22
CA GLN A 361 -30.92 -20.40 60.20
C GLN A 361 -32.14 -21.27 59.84
N GLY A 362 -33.36 -20.82 60.12
CA GLY A 362 -34.59 -21.51 59.70
C GLY A 362 -34.97 -21.22 58.25
N THR A 363 -34.50 -20.09 57.73
CA THR A 363 -34.71 -19.61 56.35
C THR A 363 -33.38 -19.18 55.75
N ASN A 364 -32.50 -20.16 55.50
CA ASN A 364 -31.07 -19.96 55.30
C ASN A 364 -30.60 -19.70 53.87
N VAL A 365 -31.50 -19.72 52.89
CA VAL A 365 -31.15 -19.54 51.48
C VAL A 365 -32.06 -18.51 50.83
N LEU A 366 -31.48 -17.40 50.37
CA LEU A 366 -32.08 -16.56 49.34
C LEU A 366 -31.65 -17.09 47.98
N SER A 367 -32.58 -17.42 47.09
CA SER A 367 -32.30 -17.84 45.72
C SER A 367 -33.11 -16.97 44.76
N LEU A 368 -32.43 -16.24 43.89
CA LEU A 368 -33.04 -15.43 42.82
C LEU A 368 -32.55 -15.94 41.47
N LYS A 369 -33.39 -15.82 40.45
CA LYS A 369 -33.10 -16.33 39.10
C LYS A 369 -33.35 -15.24 38.07
N GLN A 370 -32.55 -15.27 37.00
CA GLN A 370 -32.79 -14.51 35.79
C GLN A 370 -33.35 -15.42 34.70
N VAL A 371 -34.57 -15.19 34.24
CA VAL A 371 -35.27 -16.00 33.21
C VAL A 371 -35.20 -15.35 31.84
N ASP A 372 -35.31 -14.03 31.79
CA ASP A 372 -35.26 -13.28 30.54
C ASP A 372 -33.86 -13.31 29.91
N SER A 373 -33.81 -13.62 28.62
CA SER A 373 -32.56 -13.59 27.85
C SER A 373 -32.04 -12.17 27.74
N ILE A 374 -30.76 -11.96 28.07
CA ILE A 374 -30.10 -10.68 27.89
C ILE A 374 -29.63 -10.58 26.43
N ALA A 375 -30.06 -9.55 25.71
CA ALA A 375 -29.65 -9.33 24.33
C ALA A 375 -28.12 -9.15 24.24
N ASN A 376 -27.50 -9.70 23.19
CA ASN A 376 -26.08 -9.49 22.92
C ASN A 376 -25.85 -8.04 22.46
N ILE A 377 -25.45 -7.18 23.41
CA ILE A 377 -25.26 -5.74 23.20
C ILE A 377 -23.79 -5.32 23.04
N GLY A 378 -22.86 -6.27 23.06
CA GLY A 378 -21.42 -5.98 22.92
C GLY A 378 -20.49 -7.08 23.41
N THR A 379 -19.21 -6.78 23.52
CA THR A 379 -18.21 -7.72 24.07
C THR A 379 -18.14 -7.54 25.58
N ILE A 380 -18.35 -8.61 26.36
CA ILE A 380 -18.25 -8.58 27.82
C ILE A 380 -16.78 -8.40 28.21
N GLY A 381 -16.49 -7.35 28.98
CA GLY A 381 -15.17 -7.08 29.54
C GLY A 381 -15.03 -7.67 30.95
N LYS A 382 -15.97 -7.36 31.85
CA LYS A 382 -15.95 -7.78 33.25
C LYS A 382 -17.36 -8.07 33.76
N VAL A 383 -17.50 -9.07 34.63
CA VAL A 383 -18.78 -9.40 35.26
C VAL A 383 -18.60 -9.58 36.76
N LEU A 384 -19.41 -8.86 37.54
CA LEU A 384 -19.45 -8.92 38.99
C LEU A 384 -20.83 -9.37 39.48
N LEU A 385 -20.91 -10.24 40.47
CA LEU A 385 -22.11 -10.43 41.27
C LEU A 385 -22.12 -9.37 42.38
N ARG A 386 -23.11 -8.47 42.35
CA ARG A 386 -23.33 -7.44 43.36
C ARG A 386 -24.26 -7.98 44.44
N VAL A 387 -23.84 -7.92 45.69
CA VAL A 387 -24.66 -8.25 46.86
C VAL A 387 -24.66 -7.08 47.82
N GLU A 388 -25.85 -6.56 48.13
CA GLU A 388 -26.03 -5.50 49.11
C GLU A 388 -26.77 -6.04 50.33
N HIS A 389 -26.16 -5.93 51.52
CA HIS A 389 -26.68 -6.53 52.75
C HIS A 389 -26.35 -5.73 54.01
N PHE A 390 -27.06 -6.04 55.10
CA PHE A 390 -26.70 -5.63 56.46
C PHE A 390 -27.15 -6.68 57.47
N VAL A 391 -26.67 -6.58 58.72
CA VAL A 391 -27.08 -7.46 59.84
C VAL A 391 -27.48 -6.63 61.06
N GLU A 392 -28.44 -7.12 61.84
CA GLU A 392 -28.86 -6.46 63.09
C GLU A 392 -27.81 -6.57 64.20
N GLU A 393 -27.02 -7.65 64.22
CA GLU A 393 -25.98 -7.86 65.23
C GLU A 393 -24.77 -8.59 64.63
N LYS A 394 -23.60 -8.40 65.25
CA LYS A 394 -22.35 -9.04 64.83
C LYS A 394 -22.54 -10.56 64.71
N LEU A 395 -21.96 -11.16 63.66
CA LEU A 395 -21.90 -12.59 63.42
C LEU A 395 -20.50 -13.13 63.79
N PRO A 396 -20.18 -13.36 65.07
CA PRO A 396 -18.83 -13.76 65.51
C PRO A 396 -18.44 -15.18 65.09
N ASN A 397 -19.42 -16.08 64.89
CA ASN A 397 -19.19 -17.48 64.50
C ASN A 397 -19.96 -17.90 63.22
N ASP A 398 -20.70 -16.96 62.64
CA ASP A 398 -21.61 -17.20 61.52
C ASP A 398 -21.14 -16.39 60.30
N ASN A 399 -21.39 -16.86 59.08
CA ASN A 399 -21.05 -16.13 57.86
C ASN A 399 -22.15 -16.25 56.80
N LEU A 400 -22.04 -15.37 55.80
CA LEU A 400 -22.88 -15.38 54.60
C LEU A 400 -22.01 -15.70 53.41
N THR A 401 -22.45 -16.60 52.53
CA THR A 401 -21.73 -16.97 51.31
C THR A 401 -22.59 -16.76 50.09
N ALA A 402 -22.00 -16.20 49.03
CA ALA A 402 -22.64 -16.05 47.74
C ALA A 402 -22.33 -17.25 46.83
N HIS A 403 -23.34 -17.79 46.16
CA HIS A 403 -23.25 -18.93 45.25
C HIS A 403 -23.95 -18.63 43.93
N ILE A 404 -23.50 -19.27 42.85
CA ILE A 404 -24.16 -19.23 41.55
C ILE A 404 -24.26 -20.65 41.00
N THR A 405 -25.44 -21.02 40.47
CA THR A 405 -25.66 -22.34 39.85
C THR A 405 -24.70 -22.55 38.67
N GLY A 406 -23.82 -23.55 38.78
CA GLY A 406 -22.78 -23.86 37.78
C GLY A 406 -21.40 -23.25 38.06
N ALA A 407 -21.29 -22.25 38.94
CA ALA A 407 -20.00 -21.73 39.42
C ALA A 407 -19.68 -22.17 40.86
N GLY A 408 -20.69 -22.52 41.67
CA GLY A 408 -20.52 -22.86 43.08
C GLY A 408 -20.41 -21.61 43.95
N GLN A 409 -19.67 -21.70 45.06
CA GLN A 409 -19.42 -20.56 45.94
C GLN A 409 -18.49 -19.56 45.27
N VAL A 410 -18.95 -18.33 45.07
CA VAL A 410 -18.17 -17.24 44.46
C VAL A 410 -17.51 -16.33 45.49
N GLY A 411 -17.95 -16.38 46.75
CA GLY A 411 -17.27 -15.67 47.84
C GLY A 411 -18.00 -15.71 49.18
N THR A 412 -17.41 -15.07 50.18
CA THR A 412 -17.99 -14.85 51.51
C THR A 412 -18.24 -13.36 51.67
N LEU A 413 -19.44 -12.98 52.13
CA LEU A 413 -19.82 -11.58 52.30
C LEU A 413 -19.07 -10.97 53.49
N SER A 414 -18.76 -9.69 53.36
CA SER A 414 -18.07 -8.91 54.37
C SER A 414 -18.93 -8.74 55.63
N SER A 415 -18.31 -8.85 56.80
CA SER A 415 -18.97 -8.52 58.07
C SER A 415 -19.16 -7.00 58.19
N PRO A 416 -20.33 -6.51 58.65
CA PRO A 416 -20.50 -5.08 58.89
C PRO A 416 -19.52 -4.56 59.95
N ALA A 417 -19.01 -3.33 59.74
CA ALA A 417 -17.95 -2.75 60.56
C ALA A 417 -18.32 -2.68 62.07
N VAL A 418 -17.32 -2.90 62.93
CA VAL A 418 -17.46 -3.08 64.39
C VAL A 418 -17.61 -1.75 65.13
N ASP A 419 -18.61 -1.67 66.04
CA ASP A 419 -18.84 -0.73 67.15
C ASP A 419 -18.45 0.76 67.00
N ASP A 420 -19.46 1.63 66.86
CA ASP A 420 -19.43 2.97 67.48
C ASP A 420 -19.60 2.79 69.00
N VAL A 421 -18.48 2.77 69.72
CA VAL A 421 -18.47 2.82 71.19
C VAL A 421 -19.01 4.19 71.61
N VAL A 422 -20.14 4.21 72.34
CA VAL A 422 -20.62 5.40 73.04
C VAL A 422 -19.63 5.72 74.16
N ILE A 423 -18.69 6.60 73.91
CA ILE A 423 -17.82 7.17 74.96
C ILE A 423 -18.65 8.22 75.70
N SER A 424 -19.16 7.87 76.88
CA SER A 424 -19.57 8.87 77.87
C SER A 424 -18.32 9.31 78.66
N SER A 425 -17.76 10.47 78.35
CA SER A 425 -16.90 11.19 79.30
C SER A 425 -17.09 12.69 79.12
N GLY A 426 -17.47 13.34 80.21
CA GLY A 426 -17.92 14.72 80.26
C GLY A 426 -16.87 15.75 79.84
N ASN A 427 -17.39 16.95 79.59
CA ASN A 427 -16.65 18.17 79.32
C ASN A 427 -15.43 18.33 80.23
N THR A 428 -14.25 18.44 79.62
CA THR A 428 -13.34 19.52 79.97
C THR A 428 -12.80 20.11 78.68
N ASP A 429 -13.01 21.41 78.58
CA ASP A 429 -12.47 22.32 77.59
C ASP A 429 -10.95 22.18 77.55
N ILE A 430 -10.38 21.84 76.40
CA ILE A 430 -8.95 21.99 76.14
C ILE A 430 -8.79 22.76 74.84
N THR A 431 -8.48 24.03 75.00
CA THR A 431 -7.95 24.89 73.95
C THR A 431 -6.53 24.43 73.61
N HIS A 432 -6.32 23.97 72.38
CA HIS A 432 -4.98 23.78 71.82
C HIS A 432 -4.82 24.65 70.57
N THR A 433 -4.22 25.82 70.78
CA THR A 433 -3.36 26.47 69.78
C THR A 433 -2.06 25.65 69.66
N HIS A 434 -1.49 25.56 68.46
CA HIS A 434 -0.24 24.86 68.07
C HIS A 434 -0.39 23.44 67.51
N LEU A 435 -0.72 23.36 66.21
CA LEU A 435 -0.33 22.22 65.36
C LEU A 435 0.38 22.65 64.05
N ASP A 436 0.64 23.94 63.83
CA ASP A 436 1.36 24.45 62.64
C ASP A 436 2.91 24.34 62.72
N THR A 437 3.47 23.42 63.51
CA THR A 437 4.95 23.37 63.72
C THR A 437 5.56 21.98 63.60
N PHE A 438 4.89 21.01 62.98
CA PHE A 438 5.54 19.79 62.53
C PHE A 438 5.58 19.77 61.00
N GLY A 439 6.66 20.35 60.47
CA GLY A 439 7.00 20.35 59.05
C GLY A 439 7.31 18.93 58.55
N PHE A 440 6.26 18.15 58.31
CA PHE A 440 6.34 16.96 57.48
C PHE A 440 6.29 17.40 56.01
N PRO A 441 7.34 17.15 55.21
CA PRO A 441 7.26 17.39 53.78
C PRO A 441 6.40 16.27 53.18
N ILE A 442 5.13 16.57 52.94
CA ILE A 442 4.31 15.74 52.05
C ILE A 442 4.57 16.28 50.65
N THR A 443 5.53 15.66 49.94
CA THR A 443 5.54 15.72 48.48
C THR A 443 4.32 14.96 47.99
N ASP A 444 3.31 15.70 47.55
CA ASP A 444 2.22 15.21 46.72
C ASP A 444 2.82 14.52 45.49
N PRO A 445 2.52 13.24 45.20
CA PRO A 445 2.81 12.69 43.89
C PRO A 445 1.98 13.51 42.91
N GLN A 446 2.64 14.31 42.05
CA GLN A 446 1.98 15.00 40.96
C GLN A 446 1.20 14.00 40.13
N HIS A 447 -0.10 13.87 40.39
CA HIS A 447 -1.02 13.24 39.48
C HIS A 447 -1.28 14.26 38.38
N PHE A 448 -0.68 14.00 37.22
CA PHE A 448 -1.01 14.68 35.98
C PHE A 448 -2.49 14.44 35.68
N HIS A 449 -3.32 15.45 35.92
CA HIS A 449 -4.60 15.54 35.26
C HIS A 449 -4.32 16.02 33.83
N ALA A 450 -4.50 15.12 32.86
CA ALA A 450 -4.61 15.55 31.48
C ALA A 450 -5.86 16.44 31.40
N GLU A 451 -5.65 17.74 31.21
CA GLU A 451 -6.75 18.66 30.92
C GLU A 451 -7.56 18.11 29.75
N ALA A 452 -8.90 18.13 29.86
CA ALA A 452 -9.74 17.74 28.75
C ALA A 452 -9.43 18.65 27.57
N SER A 453 -8.94 18.08 26.47
CA SER A 453 -8.64 18.83 25.26
C SER A 453 -9.93 19.51 24.79
N ALA A 454 -9.87 20.82 24.58
CA ALA A 454 -10.98 21.58 24.02
C ALA A 454 -11.44 20.95 22.69
N PRO A 455 -12.74 20.69 22.49
CA PRO A 455 -13.21 20.14 21.24
C PRO A 455 -12.97 21.16 20.12
N SER A 456 -12.25 20.72 19.08
CA SER A 456 -11.95 21.50 17.89
C SER A 456 -12.69 20.95 16.68
N PHE A 457 -13.38 21.80 15.95
CA PHE A 457 -14.12 21.44 14.74
C PHE A 457 -13.42 22.01 13.51
N THR A 458 -12.99 21.14 12.60
CA THR A 458 -12.51 21.57 11.28
C THR A 458 -13.68 21.67 10.32
N GLN A 459 -13.84 22.83 9.69
CA GLN A 459 -14.93 23.11 8.78
C GLN A 459 -14.39 23.66 7.45
N ASN A 460 -14.89 23.12 6.34
CA ASN A 460 -14.68 23.68 5.01
C ASN A 460 -15.62 24.88 4.80
N ALA A 461 -15.21 25.83 3.97
CA ALA A 461 -16.07 26.94 3.59
C ALA A 461 -17.33 26.46 2.82
N LEU A 462 -18.48 27.05 3.16
CA LEU A 462 -19.74 26.88 2.42
C LEU A 462 -19.77 27.67 1.11
N SER A 463 -19.14 28.85 1.10
CA SER A 463 -19.14 29.77 -0.04
C SER A 463 -17.95 30.72 0.00
N GLY A 464 -17.61 31.31 -1.15
CA GLY A 464 -16.47 32.21 -1.29
C GLY A 464 -15.15 31.53 -1.65
N VAL A 465 -15.16 30.22 -1.90
CA VAL A 465 -14.06 29.44 -2.51
C VAL A 465 -14.42 29.12 -3.96
N GLY A 466 -13.46 29.27 -4.88
CA GLY A 466 -13.69 29.07 -6.32
C GLY A 466 -12.98 30.13 -7.15
N GLY A 467 -12.59 29.76 -8.38
CA GLY A 467 -11.74 30.53 -9.29
C GLY A 467 -12.37 31.80 -9.86
N ILE A 468 -12.82 32.72 -9.00
CA ILE A 468 -13.40 33.99 -9.40
C ILE A 468 -12.24 34.96 -9.70
N LEU A 469 -12.16 35.45 -10.94
CA LEU A 469 -11.27 36.54 -11.31
C LEU A 469 -11.73 37.84 -10.61
N LEU A 470 -11.09 38.19 -9.50
CA LEU A 470 -11.35 39.42 -8.78
C LEU A 470 -10.53 40.57 -9.39
N THR A 471 -11.04 41.20 -10.46
CA THR A 471 -10.47 42.46 -10.98
C THR A 471 -10.91 43.62 -10.08
N LYS A 472 -10.33 43.70 -8.89
CA LYS A 472 -10.81 44.60 -7.83
C LYS A 472 -10.04 45.91 -7.80
N SER A 473 -10.77 47.03 -7.75
CA SER A 473 -10.23 48.33 -7.35
C SER A 473 -9.92 48.35 -5.86
N SER A 474 -8.97 49.20 -5.44
CA SER A 474 -8.60 49.40 -4.03
C SER A 474 -9.83 49.54 -3.13
N GLY A 475 -9.97 48.66 -2.14
CA GLY A 475 -11.05 48.71 -1.13
C GLY A 475 -12.26 47.80 -1.38
N GLN A 476 -12.30 47.01 -2.46
CA GLN A 476 -13.33 45.97 -2.62
C GLN A 476 -13.09 44.74 -1.72
N THR A 477 -14.18 44.09 -1.32
CA THR A 477 -14.18 43.07 -0.26
C THR A 477 -14.67 41.72 -0.78
N HIS A 478 -14.04 40.62 -0.38
CA HIS A 478 -14.48 39.25 -0.68
C HIS A 478 -14.83 38.55 0.63
N VAL A 479 -15.97 37.84 0.69
CA VAL A 479 -16.43 37.19 1.92
C VAL A 479 -16.44 35.68 1.72
N ILE A 480 -15.78 34.96 2.62
CA ILE A 480 -15.81 33.50 2.70
C ILE A 480 -16.67 33.14 3.90
N THR A 481 -17.66 32.26 3.70
CA THR A 481 -18.63 31.87 4.74
C THR A 481 -18.44 30.40 5.10
N PHE A 482 -18.62 30.07 6.38
CA PHE A 482 -18.44 28.73 6.95
C PHE A 482 -19.73 28.27 7.66
N PRO A 483 -19.95 26.95 7.84
CA PRO A 483 -21.11 26.42 8.56
C PRO A 483 -21.08 26.78 10.04
N ASP A 484 -22.24 26.99 10.67
CA ASP A 484 -22.34 27.16 12.12
C ASP A 484 -21.76 25.93 12.86
N PRO A 485 -20.81 26.08 13.79
CA PRO A 485 -20.23 24.96 14.54
C PRO A 485 -21.16 24.41 15.64
N GLY A 486 -22.35 24.99 15.85
CA GLY A 486 -23.35 24.53 16.82
C GLY A 486 -23.31 25.29 18.16
N PRO A 487 -24.14 24.91 19.14
CA PRO A 487 -24.26 25.62 20.41
C PRO A 487 -22.97 25.53 21.25
N GLY A 488 -22.43 26.67 21.65
CA GLY A 488 -21.22 26.77 22.49
C GLY A 488 -20.60 28.16 22.44
N THR A 489 -19.66 28.45 23.35
CA THR A 489 -18.85 29.67 23.29
C THR A 489 -17.55 29.36 22.55
N TRP A 490 -17.12 30.22 21.62
CA TRP A 490 -15.89 30.02 20.86
C TRP A 490 -14.69 30.50 21.69
N ALA A 491 -13.66 29.68 21.84
CA ALA A 491 -12.41 30.07 22.50
C ALA A 491 -11.41 30.66 21.50
N THR A 492 -11.14 29.91 20.42
CA THR A 492 -10.26 30.36 19.33
C THR A 492 -10.82 29.93 17.99
N VAL A 493 -10.52 30.69 16.94
CA VAL A 493 -10.79 30.28 15.56
C VAL A 493 -9.52 30.50 14.75
N GLU A 494 -9.09 29.45 14.05
CA GLU A 494 -7.99 29.50 13.10
C GLU A 494 -8.52 29.36 11.68
N TYR A 495 -8.05 30.20 10.77
CA TYR A 495 -8.41 30.11 9.36
C TYR A 495 -7.19 29.71 8.53
N GLY A 496 -7.34 28.67 7.73
CA GLY A 496 -6.40 28.26 6.70
C GLY A 496 -6.93 28.67 5.33
N ILE A 497 -6.29 29.63 4.68
CA ILE A 497 -6.73 30.11 3.36
C ILE A 497 -5.57 29.94 2.37
N GLY A 498 -5.79 29.13 1.34
CA GLY A 498 -4.89 28.96 0.22
C GLY A 498 -5.29 29.89 -0.93
N PHE A 499 -4.34 30.69 -1.39
CA PHE A 499 -4.59 31.61 -2.51
C PHE A 499 -3.46 31.64 -3.54
N GLU A 500 -3.84 32.02 -4.76
CA GLU A 500 -2.97 32.21 -5.91
C GLU A 500 -3.26 33.58 -6.54
N TRP A 501 -2.25 34.29 -7.01
CA TRP A 501 -2.43 35.62 -7.59
C TRP A 501 -1.71 35.73 -8.94
N SER A 502 -2.26 36.54 -9.85
CA SER A 502 -1.65 36.83 -11.15
C SER A 502 -1.85 38.31 -11.52
N GLY A 503 -0.81 38.97 -12.01
CA GLY A 503 -0.85 40.37 -12.46
C GLY A 503 0.46 41.14 -12.25
N SER A 504 0.58 42.31 -12.88
CA SER A 504 1.72 43.23 -12.74
C SER A 504 1.30 44.46 -11.93
N ALA A 505 1.87 44.62 -10.73
CA ALA A 505 1.68 45.81 -9.91
C ALA A 505 2.90 46.73 -10.03
N SER A 506 2.74 47.95 -10.56
CA SER A 506 3.79 48.97 -10.54
C SER A 506 3.98 49.53 -9.10
N GLY A 507 5.23 49.77 -8.67
CA GLY A 507 5.58 50.42 -7.39
C GLY A 507 6.38 49.56 -6.39
N SER A 508 6.99 50.20 -5.39
CA SER A 508 7.90 49.61 -4.39
C SER A 508 7.22 48.60 -3.43
N ASN A 509 7.98 47.58 -3.01
CA ASN A 509 7.62 46.56 -2.01
C ASN A 509 7.61 47.10 -0.58
N PRO A 510 6.85 46.51 0.37
CA PRO A 510 5.99 45.32 0.23
C PRO A 510 4.54 45.62 -0.17
N LYS A 511 3.87 44.64 -0.80
CA LYS A 511 2.44 44.68 -1.18
C LYS A 511 1.58 44.16 -0.01
N THR A 512 0.40 44.72 0.23
CA THR A 512 -0.44 44.34 1.39
C THR A 512 -1.81 43.83 0.97
N VAL A 513 -2.09 42.56 1.26
CA VAL A 513 -3.44 41.96 1.24
C VAL A 513 -3.83 41.69 2.68
N SER A 514 -4.96 42.25 3.13
CA SER A 514 -5.43 42.14 4.51
C SER A 514 -6.67 41.24 4.59
N ALA A 515 -6.63 40.23 5.47
CA ALA A 515 -7.81 39.48 5.89
C ALA A 515 -8.29 40.00 7.25
N ALA A 516 -9.60 40.18 7.42
CA ALA A 516 -10.22 40.65 8.66
C ALA A 516 -11.55 39.91 8.89
N ASN A 517 -11.98 39.80 10.15
CA ASN A 517 -13.29 39.23 10.45
C ASN A 517 -14.42 40.15 10.00
N ASN A 518 -15.52 39.57 9.57
CA ASN A 518 -16.66 40.33 9.07
C ASN A 518 -17.63 40.69 10.19
N GLY A 519 -17.19 41.46 11.20
CA GLY A 519 -18.13 41.91 12.25
C GLY A 519 -17.61 42.39 13.61
N GLY A 520 -16.32 42.73 13.80
CA GLY A 520 -15.94 43.46 15.03
C GLY A 520 -14.44 43.61 15.27
N SER A 521 -14.12 44.65 16.05
CA SER A 521 -12.77 45.08 16.44
C SER A 521 -12.08 44.07 17.37
N PRO A 522 -10.74 43.87 17.29
CA PRO A 522 -9.79 44.58 16.43
C PRO A 522 -9.64 43.95 15.04
N ASN A 523 -9.49 44.82 14.03
CA ASN A 523 -9.08 44.44 12.68
C ASN A 523 -7.61 44.03 12.69
N ASN A 524 -7.31 42.77 12.99
CA ASN A 524 -5.97 42.24 12.80
C ASN A 524 -5.70 42.18 11.28
N SER A 525 -4.87 43.09 10.78
CA SER A 525 -4.43 43.10 9.39
C SER A 525 -3.03 42.50 9.29
N TYR A 526 -2.87 41.49 8.45
CA TYR A 526 -1.59 40.81 8.24
C TYR A 526 -1.04 41.19 6.87
N GLN A 527 0.27 41.38 6.76
CA GLN A 527 0.95 41.73 5.51
C GLN A 527 1.52 40.46 4.88
N LEU A 528 1.30 40.28 3.57
CA LEU A 528 1.76 39.12 2.81
C LEU A 528 2.90 39.56 1.87
N TRP A 529 4.08 38.96 1.99
CA TRP A 529 5.25 39.25 1.14
C TRP A 529 5.36 38.20 0.02
N SER A 530 5.56 38.60 -1.24
CA SER A 530 5.45 37.70 -2.41
C SER A 530 6.70 37.60 -3.31
N PHE A 531 6.79 36.46 -4.02
CA PHE A 531 7.32 36.29 -5.39
C PHE A 531 6.21 35.69 -6.30
N ASN A 532 6.32 35.87 -7.61
CA ASN A 532 5.26 35.58 -8.61
C ASN A 532 5.11 34.07 -8.90
N GLY A 533 3.87 33.56 -9.04
CA GLY A 533 3.60 32.21 -9.58
C GLY A 533 3.58 31.02 -8.60
N SER A 534 3.65 31.22 -7.29
CA SER A 534 3.50 30.13 -6.29
C SER A 534 2.16 30.19 -5.58
N THR A 535 1.43 29.06 -5.48
CA THR A 535 0.35 28.88 -4.50
C THR A 535 0.96 28.90 -3.10
N GLN A 536 0.45 29.75 -2.21
CA GLN A 536 0.88 29.80 -0.82
C GLN A 536 -0.30 29.48 0.10
N ASN A 537 -0.07 28.56 1.04
CA ASN A 537 -1.03 28.24 2.09
C ASN A 537 -0.73 29.13 3.29
N TYR A 538 -1.70 29.93 3.72
CA TYR A 538 -1.56 30.78 4.88
C TYR A 538 -2.48 30.32 6.00
N THR A 539 -1.91 30.13 7.20
CA THR A 539 -2.64 29.80 8.42
C THR A 539 -2.57 31.00 9.36
N THR A 540 -3.71 31.51 9.80
CA THR A 540 -3.78 32.53 10.84
C THR A 540 -4.55 32.02 12.05
N GLY A 541 -3.88 31.97 13.19
CA GLY A 541 -4.49 31.78 14.50
C GLY A 541 -4.56 33.10 15.25
N GLY A 542 -5.73 33.45 15.77
CA GLY A 542 -5.91 34.64 16.59
C GLY A 542 -7.10 34.50 17.53
N ASN A 543 -6.97 35.04 18.75
CA ASN A 543 -8.09 35.20 19.68
C ASN A 543 -9.11 36.16 19.05
N ILE A 544 -10.18 35.61 18.51
CA ILE A 544 -11.23 36.36 17.81
C ILE A 544 -12.52 36.19 18.62
N ASN A 545 -12.80 37.19 19.45
CA ASN A 545 -13.97 37.21 20.32
C ASN A 545 -15.14 37.95 19.64
N THR A 546 -15.47 37.57 18.39
CA THR A 546 -16.61 38.14 17.65
C THR A 546 -17.26 37.08 16.75
N ASP A 547 -18.46 36.63 17.15
CA ASP A 547 -19.36 35.67 16.49
C ASP A 547 -19.64 36.00 15.02
N THR A 548 -18.79 35.53 14.10
CA THR A 548 -19.13 35.60 12.68
C THR A 548 -18.70 34.33 11.96
N ASN A 549 -19.66 33.70 11.29
CA ASN A 549 -19.42 32.55 10.41
C ASN A 549 -18.73 32.94 9.09
N SER A 550 -18.02 34.07 9.04
CA SER A 550 -17.43 34.58 7.81
C SER A 550 -16.16 35.40 8.02
N ILE A 551 -15.23 35.30 7.07
CA ILE A 551 -14.01 36.09 7.00
C ILE A 551 -14.03 36.96 5.74
N LYS A 552 -13.51 38.18 5.86
CA LYS A 552 -13.49 39.21 4.82
C LYS A 552 -12.06 39.46 4.35
N ILE A 553 -11.82 39.37 3.05
CA ILE A 553 -10.53 39.66 2.41
C ILE A 553 -10.63 41.01 1.68
N THR A 554 -9.64 41.88 1.86
CA THR A 554 -9.53 43.21 1.23
C THR A 554 -8.10 43.47 0.74
N HIS A 555 -7.92 44.19 -0.36
CA HIS A 555 -6.60 44.66 -0.81
C HIS A 555 -6.67 46.10 -1.34
N ASN A 556 -5.51 46.75 -1.44
CA ASN A 556 -5.37 48.18 -1.77
C ASN A 556 -4.80 48.43 -3.19
N GLN A 557 -4.79 47.44 -4.07
CA GLN A 557 -4.19 47.51 -5.42
C GLN A 557 -5.26 47.44 -6.51
N THR A 558 -5.07 48.15 -7.62
CA THR A 558 -6.03 48.28 -8.73
C THR A 558 -5.87 47.27 -9.87
N THR A 559 -4.79 46.47 -9.89
CA THR A 559 -4.43 45.64 -11.07
C THR A 559 -3.87 44.25 -10.69
N ILE A 560 -4.47 43.61 -9.70
CA ILE A 560 -4.13 42.22 -9.33
C ILE A 560 -5.36 41.31 -9.47
N SER A 561 -5.14 40.09 -9.93
CA SER A 561 -6.13 39.00 -9.90
C SER A 561 -5.79 38.07 -8.74
N PHE A 562 -6.80 37.63 -7.98
CA PHE A 562 -6.63 36.78 -6.80
C PHE A 562 -7.62 35.62 -6.83
N TYR A 563 -7.14 34.41 -6.62
CA TYR A 563 -7.89 33.16 -6.64
C TYR A 563 -7.80 32.48 -5.27
N VAL A 564 -8.94 32.22 -4.63
CA VAL A 564 -9.01 31.43 -3.40
C VAL A 564 -9.16 29.95 -3.79
N ARG A 565 -8.11 29.15 -3.56
CA ARG A 565 -8.03 27.73 -3.92
C ARG A 565 -8.63 26.84 -2.83
N SER A 566 -8.44 27.22 -1.57
CA SER A 566 -8.96 26.49 -0.42
C SER A 566 -9.24 27.46 0.72
N ALA A 567 -10.26 27.14 1.52
CA ALA A 567 -10.50 27.80 2.78
C ALA A 567 -11.07 26.81 3.79
N THR A 568 -10.32 26.62 4.87
CA THR A 568 -10.69 25.82 6.02
C THR A 568 -10.69 26.71 7.25
N ARG A 569 -11.49 26.34 8.26
CA ARG A 569 -11.34 26.90 9.60
C ARG A 569 -11.34 25.81 10.64
N VAL A 570 -10.63 26.04 11.74
CA VAL A 570 -10.65 25.24 12.94
C VAL A 570 -11.25 26.09 14.04
N VAL A 571 -12.42 25.69 14.56
CA VAL A 571 -13.08 26.36 15.68
C VAL A 571 -12.81 25.54 16.94
N THR A 572 -12.12 26.14 17.90
CA THR A 572 -11.92 25.55 19.23
C THR A 572 -12.96 26.14 20.16
N MET A 573 -13.81 25.30 20.74
CA MET A 573 -14.79 25.77 21.72
C MET A 573 -14.11 26.04 23.06
N THR A 574 -14.66 26.95 23.84
CA THR A 574 -14.30 27.04 25.27
C THR A 574 -14.72 25.71 25.89
N THR A 575 -13.76 25.00 26.49
CA THR A 575 -14.13 24.02 27.49
C THR A 575 -15.01 24.74 28.50
N PRO A 576 -16.15 24.17 28.92
CA PRO A 576 -16.69 24.57 30.20
C PRO A 576 -15.52 24.39 31.17
N LEU A 577 -14.95 25.49 31.66
CA LEU A 577 -14.21 25.39 32.90
C LEU A 577 -15.20 24.71 33.83
N ASP A 578 -14.85 23.52 34.28
CA ASP A 578 -15.47 23.01 35.47
C ASP A 578 -15.06 23.99 36.58
N THR A 579 -15.83 25.07 36.71
CA THR A 579 -15.89 25.88 37.92
C THR A 579 -16.72 25.14 38.95
N SER A 580 -16.61 23.81 39.04
CA SER A 580 -16.34 23.22 40.34
C SER A 580 -15.03 23.82 40.87
N THR A 581 -15.13 25.06 41.35
CA THR A 581 -14.44 25.39 42.59
C THR A 581 -14.92 24.32 43.55
N LYS A 582 -14.11 23.26 43.73
CA LYS A 582 -14.18 22.52 44.97
C LYS A 582 -13.91 23.59 46.02
N PRO A 583 -14.90 23.96 46.85
CA PRO A 583 -14.56 24.78 47.97
C PRO A 583 -13.56 23.92 48.75
N THR A 584 -12.40 24.47 49.08
CA THR A 584 -11.71 24.07 50.31
C THR A 584 -12.57 24.53 51.49
N THR A 585 -13.79 24.00 51.57
CA THR A 585 -14.53 23.92 52.80
C THR A 585 -14.16 22.58 53.40
N THR A 586 -13.23 22.64 54.35
CA THR A 586 -13.47 21.95 55.60
C THR A 586 -14.98 22.00 55.89
N SER A 587 -15.63 20.84 55.86
CA SER A 587 -17.01 20.72 56.29
C SER A 587 -17.10 21.15 57.76
N THR A 588 -17.56 22.38 57.99
CA THR A 588 -17.97 22.85 59.32
C THR A 588 -19.49 23.03 59.42
N SER A 589 -20.27 22.55 58.45
CA SER A 589 -21.74 22.56 58.54
C SER A 589 -22.25 21.27 59.16
N LYS A 590 -22.24 21.22 60.49
CA LYS A 590 -23.28 20.53 61.27
C LYS A 590 -24.45 21.49 61.38
N THR A 591 -25.49 21.30 60.57
CA THR A 591 -26.81 21.87 60.86
C THR A 591 -27.90 20.85 60.57
N GLY A 592 -27.93 19.81 61.40
CA GLY A 592 -29.19 19.17 61.79
C GLY A 592 -29.69 19.88 63.04
N SER A 593 -30.50 20.93 62.88
CA SER A 593 -31.33 21.43 63.97
C SER A 593 -32.48 20.44 64.15
N LEU A 594 -32.41 19.61 65.18
CA LEU A 594 -33.60 18.95 65.71
C LEU A 594 -34.47 20.02 66.37
N THR A 595 -35.67 20.25 65.84
CA THR A 595 -36.75 20.88 66.60
C THR A 595 -37.16 19.88 67.68
N GLN A 596 -36.65 20.09 68.90
CA GLN A 596 -37.04 19.33 70.07
C GLN A 596 -38.47 19.72 70.46
N HIS A 597 -39.44 18.88 70.11
CA HIS A 597 -40.74 18.92 70.80
C HIS A 597 -40.53 18.40 72.22
N SER A 598 -40.90 19.24 73.18
CA SER A 598 -40.91 18.97 74.60
C SER A 598 -41.94 17.90 74.95
N SER A 599 -41.49 16.67 75.12
CA SER A 599 -42.08 15.72 76.07
C SER A 599 -41.14 14.53 76.19
N SER A 600 -40.66 14.26 77.41
CA SER A 600 -39.97 13.00 77.70
C SER A 600 -40.92 11.82 77.48
N PRO A 601 -40.58 10.84 76.62
CA PRO A 601 -41.01 9.47 76.82
C PRO A 601 -39.95 8.77 77.69
N ALA A 602 -40.42 7.86 78.53
CA ALA A 602 -39.59 7.13 79.47
C ALA A 602 -38.46 6.34 78.78
N ILE A 603 -37.31 6.27 79.46
CA ILE A 603 -36.25 5.30 79.20
C ILE A 603 -36.84 3.90 79.44
N THR A 604 -37.43 3.31 78.42
CA THR A 604 -37.65 1.87 78.25
C THR A 604 -38.05 1.59 76.79
N SER A 605 -37.10 1.72 75.87
CA SER A 605 -37.16 0.93 74.64
C SER A 605 -35.74 0.55 74.23
N THR A 606 -35.48 -0.74 74.21
CA THR A 606 -34.34 -1.34 73.52
C THR A 606 -34.43 -0.96 72.04
N ALA A 607 -33.65 0.04 71.62
CA ALA A 607 -33.44 0.32 70.20
C ALA A 607 -32.42 -0.69 69.66
N GLU A 608 -32.86 -1.54 68.74
CA GLU A 608 -32.03 -2.46 67.96
C GLU A 608 -30.96 -1.66 67.20
N LYS A 609 -29.69 -2.06 67.34
CA LYS A 609 -28.54 -1.44 66.67
C LYS A 609 -28.42 -1.95 65.24
N ALA A 610 -29.10 -1.36 64.25
CA ALA A 610 -28.81 -1.69 62.85
C ALA A 610 -27.38 -1.25 62.45
N THR A 611 -26.61 -2.16 61.83
CA THR A 611 -25.29 -1.85 61.24
C THR A 611 -25.43 -1.19 59.86
N ARG A 612 -24.41 -0.44 59.39
CA ARG A 612 -24.41 0.22 58.07
C ARG A 612 -24.49 -0.83 56.94
N THR A 613 -25.24 -0.53 55.88
CA THR A 613 -25.30 -1.37 54.65
C THR A 613 -23.91 -1.55 54.04
N VAL A 614 -23.63 -2.77 53.59
CA VAL A 614 -22.40 -3.20 52.91
C VAL A 614 -22.75 -3.64 51.49
N VAL A 615 -21.88 -3.31 50.53
CA VAL A 615 -21.99 -3.78 49.14
C VAL A 615 -20.73 -4.58 48.81
N ASP A 616 -20.92 -5.87 48.53
CA ASP A 616 -19.85 -6.77 48.07
C ASP A 616 -19.99 -7.02 46.56
N PHE A 617 -18.83 -7.15 45.90
CA PHE A 617 -18.72 -7.50 44.49
C PHE A 617 -17.85 -8.74 44.33
N PHE A 618 -18.39 -9.78 43.68
CA PHE A 618 -17.65 -11.02 43.40
C PHE A 618 -17.39 -11.14 41.90
N ASP A 619 -16.11 -11.22 41.51
CA ASP A 619 -15.74 -11.36 40.10
C ASP A 619 -16.06 -12.76 39.58
N ILE A 620 -16.92 -12.82 38.56
CA ILE A 620 -17.38 -14.05 37.92
C ILE A 620 -17.04 -14.07 36.42
N THR A 621 -16.18 -13.16 35.96
CA THR A 621 -15.87 -12.95 34.54
C THR A 621 -15.43 -14.25 33.84
N SER A 622 -14.58 -15.04 34.50
CA SER A 622 -14.08 -16.32 33.98
C SER A 622 -15.17 -17.39 33.83
N HIS A 623 -16.24 -17.33 34.62
CA HIS A 623 -17.35 -18.27 34.56
C HIS A 623 -18.31 -17.94 33.40
N VAL A 624 -18.44 -16.66 33.04
CA VAL A 624 -19.31 -16.17 31.94
C VAL A 624 -18.67 -16.41 30.57
N ASN A 625 -17.34 -16.29 30.48
CA ASN A 625 -16.56 -16.54 29.28
C ASN A 625 -17.07 -15.80 28.02
N GLY A 626 -17.56 -14.57 28.19
CA GLY A 626 -18.04 -13.73 27.08
C GLY A 626 -19.42 -14.10 26.52
N ASP A 627 -20.13 -15.07 27.10
CA ASP A 627 -21.43 -15.53 26.59
C ASP A 627 -22.60 -14.83 27.30
N TRP A 628 -23.35 -13.99 26.57
CA TRP A 628 -24.56 -13.33 27.08
C TRP A 628 -25.69 -14.32 27.41
N ASN A 629 -25.72 -15.50 26.79
CA ASN A 629 -26.72 -16.52 27.12
C ASN A 629 -26.43 -17.21 28.45
N TRP A 630 -25.24 -17.02 29.01
CA TRP A 630 -24.85 -17.63 30.28
C TRP A 630 -25.73 -17.20 31.46
N PHE A 631 -26.25 -15.97 31.41
CA PHE A 631 -27.13 -15.40 32.44
C PHE A 631 -28.54 -15.97 32.41
N THR A 632 -28.99 -16.46 31.26
CA THR A 632 -30.33 -17.01 31.07
C THR A 632 -30.52 -18.26 31.92
N ASN A 633 -31.58 -18.30 32.71
CA ASN A 633 -31.89 -19.34 33.68
C ASN A 633 -30.85 -19.55 34.79
N ARG A 634 -29.95 -18.59 35.02
CA ARG A 634 -28.93 -18.68 36.07
C ARG A 634 -29.52 -18.27 37.41
N GLU A 635 -29.21 -19.03 38.46
CA GLU A 635 -29.60 -18.70 39.84
C GLU A 635 -28.42 -18.14 40.63
N SER A 636 -28.67 -17.04 41.34
CA SER A 636 -27.77 -16.41 42.30
C SER A 636 -28.32 -16.62 43.72
N GLN A 637 -27.49 -17.13 44.62
CA GLN A 637 -27.92 -17.56 45.95
C GLN A 637 -27.07 -16.91 47.05
N ILE A 638 -27.72 -16.50 48.14
CA ILE A 638 -27.05 -16.11 49.39
C ILE A 638 -27.43 -17.10 50.47
N GLN A 639 -26.42 -17.74 51.05
CA GLN A 639 -26.59 -18.77 52.08
C GLN A 639 -26.06 -18.27 53.43
N TYR A 640 -26.88 -18.46 54.47
CA TYR A 640 -26.51 -18.23 55.86
C TYR A 640 -25.90 -19.50 56.47
N ASN A 641 -24.66 -19.41 56.93
CA ASN A 641 -23.94 -20.52 57.57
C ASN A 641 -23.64 -20.16 59.03
N GLY A 642 -24.38 -20.74 59.97
CA GLY A 642 -24.31 -20.30 61.36
C GLY A 642 -25.00 -21.18 62.40
N SER A 643 -24.81 -20.83 63.67
CA SER A 643 -25.20 -21.60 64.88
C SER A 643 -26.36 -20.96 65.65
N SER A 644 -27.31 -21.73 66.19
CA SER A 644 -28.68 -21.36 66.69
C SER A 644 -28.86 -20.18 67.65
N ASP A 645 -28.37 -19.00 67.26
CA ASP A 645 -28.36 -17.75 68.00
C ASP A 645 -29.51 -16.79 67.61
N GLY A 646 -30.28 -17.11 66.57
CA GLY A 646 -31.49 -16.40 66.17
C GLY A 646 -31.26 -15.12 65.35
N ARG A 647 -30.04 -14.87 64.88
CA ARG A 647 -29.71 -13.64 64.13
C ARG A 647 -30.21 -13.67 62.69
N THR A 648 -30.57 -12.49 62.18
CA THR A 648 -31.10 -12.31 60.83
C THR A 648 -30.19 -11.40 60.00
N ALA A 649 -29.88 -11.83 58.78
CA ALA A 649 -29.25 -11.00 57.76
C ALA A 649 -30.30 -10.50 56.76
N PHE A 650 -30.12 -9.27 56.32
CA PHE A 650 -31.03 -8.56 55.43
C PHE A 650 -30.32 -8.35 54.10
N ILE A 651 -30.88 -8.91 53.03
CA ILE A 651 -30.39 -8.71 51.66
C ILE A 651 -31.25 -7.63 51.02
N VAL A 652 -30.60 -6.53 50.68
CA VAL A 652 -31.20 -5.34 50.07
C VAL A 652 -31.31 -5.54 48.57
N HIS A 653 -30.27 -6.06 47.93
CA HIS A 653 -30.23 -6.20 46.47
C HIS A 653 -29.24 -7.26 46.00
N LEU A 654 -29.61 -8.02 44.97
CA LEU A 654 -28.77 -9.06 44.34
C LEU A 654 -28.91 -9.00 42.81
N ALA A 655 -27.82 -8.64 42.12
CA ALA A 655 -27.81 -8.43 40.66
C ALA A 655 -26.43 -8.71 40.04
N PHE A 656 -26.37 -8.84 38.72
CA PHE A 656 -25.11 -8.89 37.98
C PHE A 656 -24.74 -7.49 37.48
N GLU A 657 -23.50 -7.07 37.67
CA GLU A 657 -22.92 -5.90 37.01
C GLU A 657 -21.99 -6.35 35.88
N ILE A 658 -22.36 -5.99 34.66
CA ILE A 658 -21.70 -6.40 33.42
C ILE A 658 -21.08 -5.15 32.79
N GLU A 659 -19.77 -5.08 32.80
CA GLU A 659 -18.99 -4.16 31.99
C GLU A 659 -18.88 -4.74 30.58
N TYR A 660 -19.34 -3.99 29.58
CA TYR A 660 -19.30 -4.41 28.19
C TYR A 660 -18.92 -3.27 27.26
N ALA A 661 -18.30 -3.61 26.14
CA ALA A 661 -18.00 -2.64 25.10
C ALA A 661 -19.08 -2.69 24.02
N ARG A 662 -19.79 -1.57 23.81
CA ARG A 662 -20.95 -1.51 22.91
C ARG A 662 -20.53 -1.70 21.45
N ARG A 663 -21.24 -2.56 20.72
CA ARG A 663 -21.05 -2.77 19.28
C ARG A 663 -21.68 -1.62 18.50
N ARG A 664 -20.91 -0.94 17.65
CA ARG A 664 -21.44 -0.08 16.56
C ARG A 664 -21.17 -0.76 15.23
N ILE A 665 -22.23 -1.05 14.48
CA ILE A 665 -22.13 -1.59 13.13
C ILE A 665 -22.01 -0.40 12.17
N GLN A 666 -20.99 -0.42 11.31
CA GLN A 666 -20.79 0.54 10.24
C GLN A 666 -20.59 -0.22 8.93
N PHE A 667 -21.41 0.06 7.92
CA PHE A 667 -21.20 -0.50 6.58
C PHE A 667 -20.00 0.15 5.90
N THR A 668 -19.22 -0.64 5.18
CA THR A 668 -18.05 -0.15 4.45
C THR A 668 -17.81 -0.97 3.19
N ASP A 669 -17.34 -0.31 2.15
CA ASP A 669 -16.86 -0.96 0.92
C ASP A 669 -15.33 -1.18 0.94
N ASP A 670 -14.66 -0.87 2.05
CA ASP A 670 -13.24 -1.19 2.26
C ASP A 670 -13.08 -2.67 2.57
N VAL A 671 -13.01 -3.48 1.51
CA VAL A 671 -12.75 -4.92 1.58
C VAL A 671 -11.32 -5.19 1.09
N ARG A 672 -10.55 -5.92 1.88
CA ARG A 672 -9.16 -6.29 1.58
C ARG A 672 -8.97 -7.79 1.78
N ALA A 673 -7.95 -8.38 1.16
CA ALA A 673 -7.61 -9.78 1.36
C ALA A 673 -6.13 -10.03 1.09
N ASP A 674 -5.61 -11.12 1.65
CA ASP A 674 -4.28 -11.64 1.32
C ASP A 674 -4.43 -12.56 0.10
N ILE A 675 -3.69 -12.27 -0.96
CA ILE A 675 -3.83 -12.92 -2.26
C ILE A 675 -2.54 -13.65 -2.59
N GLN A 676 -2.63 -14.95 -2.80
CA GLN A 676 -1.62 -15.67 -3.58
C GLN A 676 -2.01 -15.51 -5.04
N GLY A 677 -1.24 -14.70 -5.75
CA GLY A 677 -1.51 -14.24 -7.11
C GLY A 677 -1.48 -15.31 -8.18
N VAL A 678 -1.07 -14.92 -9.38
CA VAL A 678 -1.15 -15.79 -10.56
C VAL A 678 -0.43 -17.12 -10.31
N LYS A 679 -1.13 -18.21 -10.63
CA LYS A 679 -0.57 -19.56 -10.62
C LYS A 679 -0.16 -20.02 -12.01
N ASP A 680 0.73 -20.99 -12.03
CA ASP A 680 1.08 -21.74 -13.23
C ASP A 680 -0.09 -22.63 -13.69
N ASP A 681 0.01 -23.13 -14.92
CA ASP A 681 -0.96 -24.06 -15.47
C ASP A 681 -0.89 -25.45 -14.81
N ALA A 682 -1.84 -26.32 -15.15
CA ALA A 682 -1.93 -27.68 -14.62
C ALA A 682 -0.74 -28.58 -15.05
N SER A 683 0.08 -28.14 -16.00
CA SER A 683 1.29 -28.84 -16.43
C SER A 683 2.57 -28.30 -15.79
N GLY A 684 2.53 -27.13 -15.15
CA GLY A 684 3.72 -26.48 -14.61
C GLY A 684 4.63 -25.92 -15.72
N THR A 685 4.07 -25.41 -16.82
CA THR A 685 4.84 -24.98 -18.00
C THR A 685 5.88 -23.90 -17.68
N LEU A 686 5.62 -23.05 -16.68
CA LEU A 686 6.48 -21.91 -16.35
C LEU A 686 7.44 -22.20 -15.19
N THR A 687 6.94 -22.91 -14.18
CA THR A 687 7.59 -23.15 -12.88
C THR A 687 8.15 -24.56 -12.72
N GLY A 688 7.76 -25.48 -13.60
CA GLY A 688 8.03 -26.92 -13.49
C GLY A 688 7.10 -27.66 -12.53
N VAL A 689 6.18 -26.96 -11.85
CA VAL A 689 5.26 -27.54 -10.86
C VAL A 689 3.83 -27.06 -11.14
N ALA A 690 2.91 -28.00 -11.34
CA ALA A 690 1.50 -27.69 -11.61
C ALA A 690 0.89 -26.81 -10.53
N ASP A 691 0.11 -25.80 -10.94
CA ASP A 691 -0.60 -24.86 -10.05
C ASP A 691 0.31 -24.16 -9.00
N SER A 692 1.63 -24.09 -9.26
CA SER A 692 2.55 -23.39 -8.38
C SER A 692 2.36 -21.87 -8.48
N LEU A 693 2.70 -21.17 -7.41
CA LEU A 693 2.65 -19.70 -7.42
C LEU A 693 3.77 -19.15 -8.31
N ILE A 694 3.45 -18.15 -9.12
CA ILE A 694 4.43 -17.43 -9.94
C ILE A 694 4.98 -16.27 -9.11
N GLU A 695 6.18 -16.44 -8.59
CA GLU A 695 6.85 -15.43 -7.75
C GLU A 695 8.36 -15.27 -8.04
N ARG A 696 9.05 -16.34 -8.47
CA ARG A 696 10.47 -16.22 -8.82
C ARG A 696 10.65 -15.32 -10.05
N PRO A 697 11.65 -14.41 -10.10
CA PRO A 697 11.77 -13.45 -11.20
C PRO A 697 11.73 -14.08 -12.60
N ASP A 698 12.49 -15.15 -12.86
CA ASP A 698 12.48 -15.85 -14.16
C ASP A 698 11.08 -16.40 -14.52
N HIS A 699 10.32 -16.91 -13.56
CA HIS A 699 8.94 -17.34 -13.78
C HIS A 699 8.02 -16.16 -14.11
N ALA A 700 8.16 -15.02 -13.41
CA ALA A 700 7.38 -13.81 -13.68
C ALA A 700 7.65 -13.25 -15.08
N TYR A 701 8.91 -13.25 -15.53
CA TYR A 701 9.26 -12.87 -16.91
C TYR A 701 8.68 -13.87 -17.92
N LYS A 702 8.82 -15.19 -17.73
CA LYS A 702 8.20 -16.22 -18.60
C LYS A 702 6.70 -16.01 -18.71
N TRP A 703 6.00 -15.85 -17.59
CA TRP A 703 4.57 -15.59 -17.53
C TRP A 703 4.18 -14.34 -18.32
N SER A 704 4.89 -13.22 -18.11
CA SER A 704 4.56 -11.98 -18.81
C SER A 704 4.67 -12.11 -20.33
N ILE A 705 5.63 -12.90 -20.83
CA ILE A 705 5.86 -13.11 -22.26
C ILE A 705 4.83 -14.09 -22.84
N LEU A 706 4.59 -15.22 -22.19
CA LEU A 706 3.74 -16.28 -22.73
C LEU A 706 2.26 -16.00 -22.51
N ASN A 707 1.89 -15.54 -21.32
CA ASN A 707 0.48 -15.36 -20.94
C ASN A 707 0.02 -13.92 -21.16
N ALA A 708 0.78 -12.92 -20.69
CA ALA A 708 0.34 -11.53 -20.78
C ALA A 708 0.55 -10.92 -22.19
N LEU A 709 1.63 -11.26 -22.88
CA LEU A 709 1.87 -10.84 -24.27
C LEU A 709 1.31 -11.80 -25.33
N ASN A 710 0.92 -13.01 -24.92
CA ASN A 710 0.47 -14.12 -25.76
C ASN A 710 1.49 -14.48 -26.86
N LEU A 711 2.77 -14.63 -26.49
CA LEU A 711 3.84 -15.05 -27.39
C LEU A 711 4.14 -16.55 -27.23
N ASN A 712 4.73 -17.16 -28.26
CA ASN A 712 5.15 -18.56 -28.21
C ASN A 712 6.47 -18.73 -27.44
N SER A 713 6.67 -19.86 -26.77
CA SER A 713 7.92 -20.19 -26.06
C SER A 713 9.18 -20.18 -26.92
N SER A 714 9.05 -20.23 -28.25
CA SER A 714 10.17 -20.06 -29.19
C SER A 714 10.85 -18.69 -29.10
N VAL A 715 10.26 -17.71 -28.41
CA VAL A 715 10.87 -16.40 -28.18
C VAL A 715 11.64 -16.33 -26.85
N LEU A 716 11.73 -17.42 -26.10
CA LEU A 716 12.44 -17.48 -24.82
C LEU A 716 13.83 -18.11 -25.02
N ASP A 717 14.88 -17.46 -24.50
CA ASP A 717 16.18 -18.11 -24.39
C ASP A 717 16.23 -19.00 -23.13
N SER A 718 15.86 -20.26 -23.29
CA SER A 718 15.72 -21.17 -22.13
C SER A 718 17.02 -21.27 -21.31
N SER A 719 18.19 -21.19 -21.95
CA SER A 719 19.49 -21.28 -21.26
C SER A 719 19.73 -20.11 -20.28
N SER A 720 19.50 -18.88 -20.73
CA SER A 720 19.60 -17.66 -19.95
C SER A 720 18.59 -17.63 -18.82
N LEU A 721 17.35 -18.03 -19.11
CA LEU A 721 16.28 -18.09 -18.11
C LEU A 721 16.55 -19.14 -17.02
N ASP A 722 17.04 -20.33 -17.39
CA ASP A 722 17.32 -21.40 -16.42
C ASP A 722 18.58 -21.08 -15.59
N GLN A 723 19.61 -20.47 -16.19
CA GLN A 723 20.80 -20.02 -15.47
C GLN A 723 20.45 -18.95 -14.42
N ALA A 724 19.69 -17.92 -14.82
CA ALA A 724 19.25 -16.89 -13.88
C ALA A 724 18.28 -17.46 -12.83
N GLY A 725 17.37 -18.35 -13.24
CA GLY A 725 16.43 -19.04 -12.34
C GLY A 725 17.15 -19.84 -11.25
N GLY A 726 18.22 -20.55 -11.60
CA GLY A 726 19.07 -21.24 -10.62
C GLY A 726 19.69 -20.29 -9.60
N LEU A 727 20.16 -19.12 -10.05
CA LEU A 727 20.71 -18.08 -9.17
C LEU A 727 19.63 -17.47 -8.28
N PHE A 728 18.49 -17.03 -8.82
CA PHE A 728 17.37 -16.49 -8.02
C PHE A 728 16.89 -17.49 -6.96
N ASN A 729 16.82 -18.76 -7.32
CA ASN A 729 16.44 -19.81 -6.38
C ASN A 729 17.47 -19.96 -5.24
N SER A 730 18.77 -19.87 -5.55
CA SER A 730 19.84 -19.98 -4.55
C SER A 730 19.83 -18.85 -3.51
N VAL A 731 19.36 -17.66 -3.88
CA VAL A 731 19.25 -16.49 -3.00
C VAL A 731 17.83 -16.27 -2.45
N GLY A 732 16.86 -17.12 -2.81
CA GLY A 732 15.49 -17.03 -2.31
C GLY A 732 14.71 -15.81 -2.82
N TYR A 733 15.00 -15.35 -4.03
CA TYR A 733 14.36 -14.18 -4.62
C TYR A 733 12.91 -14.46 -5.05
N SER A 734 12.00 -13.58 -4.62
CA SER A 734 10.57 -13.64 -4.94
C SER A 734 10.01 -12.24 -5.17
N LEU A 735 9.31 -12.04 -6.29
CA LEU A 735 8.54 -10.84 -6.61
C LEU A 735 7.09 -11.02 -6.17
N ALA A 736 6.55 -10.00 -5.48
CA ALA A 736 5.19 -9.99 -5.00
C ALA A 736 4.57 -8.58 -4.96
N GLY A 737 3.63 -8.32 -5.87
CA GLY A 737 3.03 -7.00 -6.09
C GLY A 737 1.73 -7.05 -6.91
N VAL A 738 1.09 -5.89 -7.09
CA VAL A 738 -0.21 -5.76 -7.76
C VAL A 738 -0.15 -4.72 -8.87
N ILE A 739 -0.61 -5.09 -10.06
CA ILE A 739 -0.81 -4.16 -11.17
C ILE A 739 -2.22 -3.56 -11.02
N THR A 740 -2.32 -2.35 -10.46
CA THR A 740 -3.61 -1.66 -10.21
C THR A 740 -3.99 -0.67 -11.31
N SER A 741 -3.08 -0.40 -12.24
CA SER A 741 -3.28 0.51 -13.38
C SER A 741 -2.62 -0.06 -14.62
N LYS A 742 -3.15 0.32 -15.79
CA LYS A 742 -2.52 0.01 -17.08
C LYS A 742 -1.04 0.37 -17.06
N ILE A 743 -0.20 -0.60 -17.39
CA ILE A 743 1.26 -0.44 -17.41
C ILE A 743 1.82 -0.98 -18.71
N ILE A 744 2.81 -0.28 -19.26
CA ILE A 744 3.57 -0.77 -20.41
C ILE A 744 4.48 -1.90 -19.92
N VAL A 745 4.50 -3.04 -20.61
CA VAL A 745 5.22 -4.24 -20.11
C VAL A 745 6.71 -3.97 -19.93
N ARG A 746 7.31 -3.11 -20.75
CA ARG A 746 8.70 -2.65 -20.57
C ARG A 746 8.92 -1.94 -19.24
N GLU A 747 7.99 -1.10 -18.79
CA GLU A 747 8.10 -0.42 -17.50
C GLU A 747 8.02 -1.43 -16.36
N LEU A 748 7.12 -2.41 -16.47
CA LEU A 748 7.00 -3.51 -15.53
C LEU A 748 8.30 -4.33 -15.44
N TRP A 749 8.87 -4.71 -16.59
CA TRP A 749 10.15 -5.43 -16.65
C TRP A 749 11.32 -4.64 -16.07
N ASN A 750 11.32 -3.32 -16.24
CA ASN A 750 12.35 -2.44 -15.66
C ASN A 750 12.21 -2.36 -14.14
N GLN A 751 10.98 -2.30 -13.61
CA GLN A 751 10.72 -2.38 -12.17
C GLN A 751 11.19 -3.72 -11.61
N TRP A 752 10.79 -4.83 -12.22
CA TRP A 752 11.27 -6.15 -11.82
C TRP A 752 12.79 -6.29 -11.91
N GLY A 753 13.42 -5.74 -12.94
CA GLY A 753 14.87 -5.83 -13.12
C GLY A 753 15.63 -5.05 -12.04
N LYS A 754 15.08 -3.91 -11.62
CA LYS A 754 15.60 -3.13 -10.48
C LYS A 754 15.43 -3.91 -9.17
N GLU A 755 14.23 -4.43 -8.93
CA GLU A 755 13.88 -5.09 -7.67
C GLU A 755 14.36 -6.54 -7.56
N SER A 756 14.89 -7.13 -8.64
CA SER A 756 15.51 -8.46 -8.62
C SER A 756 16.97 -8.47 -9.05
N ARG A 757 17.62 -7.29 -9.11
CA ARG A 757 19.00 -7.11 -9.61
C ARG A 757 19.25 -7.88 -10.91
N SER A 758 18.37 -7.75 -11.89
CA SER A 758 18.49 -8.44 -13.17
C SER A 758 18.43 -7.49 -14.36
N PHE A 759 19.11 -7.87 -15.44
CA PHE A 759 18.89 -7.26 -16.74
C PHE A 759 17.96 -8.15 -17.54
N PHE A 760 16.82 -7.60 -17.95
CA PHE A 760 15.95 -8.22 -18.94
C PHE A 760 16.14 -7.52 -20.27
N PHE A 761 16.41 -8.28 -21.33
CA PHE A 761 16.63 -7.73 -22.65
C PHE A 761 16.30 -8.73 -23.73
N TRP A 762 16.22 -8.23 -24.95
CA TRP A 762 15.99 -9.05 -26.13
C TRP A 762 17.26 -9.11 -26.95
N GLU A 763 17.60 -10.31 -27.40
CA GLU A 763 18.76 -10.54 -28.24
C GLU A 763 18.42 -11.60 -29.29
N LEU A 764 18.68 -11.28 -30.56
CA LEU A 764 18.38 -12.15 -31.71
C LEU A 764 16.90 -12.60 -31.76
N GLY A 765 15.99 -11.77 -31.25
CA GLY A 765 14.56 -12.08 -31.15
C GLY A 765 14.17 -12.98 -29.98
N LEU A 766 15.11 -13.32 -29.10
CA LEU A 766 14.89 -14.11 -27.89
C LEU A 766 14.96 -13.23 -26.64
N ALA A 767 14.05 -13.46 -25.70
CA ALA A 767 14.06 -12.87 -24.38
C ALA A 767 15.13 -13.52 -23.52
N ARG A 768 16.04 -12.71 -23.00
CA ARG A 768 17.12 -13.11 -22.10
C ARG A 768 16.98 -12.38 -20.77
N ILE A 769 17.40 -13.06 -19.72
CA ILE A 769 17.55 -12.50 -18.38
C ILE A 769 18.94 -12.81 -17.86
N LEU A 770 19.58 -11.79 -17.31
CA LEU A 770 20.88 -11.90 -16.70
C LEU A 770 20.77 -11.45 -15.25
N TYR A 771 21.09 -12.36 -14.34
CA TYR A 771 21.26 -12.04 -12.93
C TYR A 771 22.53 -11.21 -12.73
N ARG A 772 22.45 -10.14 -11.95
CA ARG A 772 23.59 -9.26 -11.69
C ARG A 772 24.23 -9.62 -10.36
N SER A 773 25.44 -10.16 -10.42
CA SER A 773 26.28 -10.33 -9.25
C SER A 773 26.65 -8.98 -8.61
N LEU A 774 27.06 -9.00 -7.35
CA LEU A 774 27.59 -7.81 -6.67
C LEU A 774 28.71 -7.19 -7.52
N ASN A 775 28.72 -5.86 -7.61
CA ASN A 775 29.74 -5.10 -8.35
C ASN A 775 31.07 -5.05 -7.58
N LEU A 776 31.56 -6.21 -7.11
CA LEU A 776 32.71 -6.37 -6.24
C LEU A 776 33.65 -7.44 -6.80
N VAL A 777 34.91 -7.07 -6.99
CA VAL A 777 36.04 -7.93 -7.33
C VAL A 777 36.55 -8.58 -6.05
N ASN A 778 36.53 -9.90 -6.03
CA ASN A 778 37.13 -10.71 -4.97
C ASN A 778 37.90 -11.90 -5.60
N THR A 779 38.44 -12.78 -4.76
CA THR A 779 39.21 -13.96 -5.20
C THR A 779 38.36 -15.00 -5.94
N ALA A 780 37.03 -14.94 -5.80
CA ALA A 780 36.10 -15.80 -6.54
C ALA A 780 35.64 -15.19 -7.87
N THR A 781 35.99 -13.92 -8.17
CA THR A 781 35.64 -13.28 -9.44
C THR A 781 36.45 -13.89 -10.59
N THR A 782 35.80 -14.75 -11.35
CA THR A 782 36.31 -15.33 -12.60
C THR A 782 36.19 -14.32 -13.74
N VAL A 783 37.26 -14.17 -14.50
CA VAL A 783 37.29 -13.38 -15.73
C VAL A 783 36.88 -14.28 -16.88
N ASP A 784 35.92 -13.84 -17.70
CA ASP A 784 35.49 -14.56 -18.89
C ASP A 784 36.51 -14.41 -20.03
N LYS A 785 37.10 -13.21 -20.17
CA LYS A 785 38.13 -12.96 -21.18
C LYS A 785 39.10 -11.84 -20.77
N VAL A 786 40.38 -12.03 -21.10
CA VAL A 786 41.42 -11.00 -20.98
C VAL A 786 41.55 -10.27 -22.33
N ILE A 787 41.46 -8.94 -22.28
CA ILE A 787 41.61 -8.06 -23.43
C ILE A 787 43.03 -7.49 -23.41
N PHE A 788 43.85 -7.99 -24.34
CA PHE A 788 45.22 -7.53 -24.54
C PHE A 788 45.30 -6.33 -25.48
N ASP A 789 46.41 -5.59 -25.43
CA ASP A 789 46.71 -4.43 -26.29
C ASP A 789 46.44 -4.68 -27.77
N ASN A 790 46.87 -5.84 -28.26
CA ASN A 790 46.76 -6.22 -29.66
C ASN A 790 45.34 -6.60 -30.10
N MET A 791 44.38 -6.62 -29.17
CA MET A 791 42.96 -6.84 -29.43
C MET A 791 42.18 -5.54 -29.61
N VAL A 792 42.76 -4.40 -29.19
CA VAL A 792 42.13 -3.08 -29.28
C VAL A 792 42.47 -2.41 -30.62
N LEU A 793 41.47 -1.84 -31.26
CA LEU A 793 41.62 -1.19 -32.55
C LEU A 793 42.32 0.18 -32.40
N LEU A 794 43.11 0.53 -33.41
CA LEU A 794 43.60 1.90 -33.62
C LEU A 794 42.63 2.65 -34.55
N ASP A 795 42.27 3.88 -34.18
CA ASP A 795 41.48 4.78 -35.02
C ASP A 795 42.26 5.23 -36.28
N SER A 796 41.60 6.00 -37.15
CA SER A 796 42.20 6.50 -38.40
C SER A 796 43.40 7.43 -38.21
N GLN A 797 43.69 7.82 -36.97
CA GLN A 797 44.82 8.67 -36.56
C GLN A 797 45.88 7.87 -35.79
N ASN A 798 45.81 6.52 -35.80
CA ASN A 798 46.65 5.60 -35.04
C ASN A 798 46.54 5.77 -33.51
N ARG A 799 45.42 6.27 -33.00
CA ARG A 799 45.15 6.36 -31.56
C ARG A 799 44.32 5.17 -31.13
N ILE A 800 44.54 4.66 -29.92
CA ILE A 800 43.74 3.55 -29.40
C ILE A 800 42.28 3.98 -29.27
N GLY A 801 41.36 3.21 -29.84
CA GLY A 801 39.91 3.39 -29.73
C GLY A 801 39.39 3.02 -28.34
N PHE A 802 39.91 3.70 -27.31
CA PHE A 802 39.59 3.49 -25.90
C PHE A 802 39.25 4.83 -25.27
N LYS A 803 38.03 4.93 -24.74
CA LYS A 803 37.51 6.13 -24.07
C LYS A 803 37.02 5.74 -22.68
N THR A 804 37.40 6.54 -21.70
CA THR A 804 36.93 6.39 -20.32
C THR A 804 36.03 7.57 -19.96
N THR A 805 34.84 7.28 -19.45
CA THR A 805 33.90 8.25 -18.93
C THR A 805 33.65 7.93 -17.46
N ARG A 806 33.89 8.89 -16.56
CA ARG A 806 33.62 8.73 -15.13
C ARG A 806 32.24 9.30 -14.79
N ASN A 807 31.44 8.55 -14.04
CA ASN A 807 30.15 9.04 -13.55
C ASN A 807 30.30 10.26 -12.65
N LEU A 808 29.29 11.12 -12.66
CA LEU A 808 29.28 12.32 -11.83
C LEU A 808 29.20 11.95 -10.35
N ILE A 809 29.81 12.79 -9.50
CA ILE A 809 29.73 12.62 -8.04
C ILE A 809 28.28 12.74 -7.55
N SER A 810 27.41 13.43 -8.28
CA SER A 810 25.97 13.50 -8.01
C SER A 810 25.26 12.16 -8.09
N ASP A 811 25.83 11.19 -8.82
CA ASP A 811 25.21 9.89 -9.05
C ASP A 811 25.59 8.87 -7.96
N VAL A 812 26.52 9.25 -7.08
CA VAL A 812 26.94 8.47 -5.91
C VAL A 812 25.78 8.38 -4.93
N VAL A 813 25.49 7.15 -4.49
CA VAL A 813 24.52 6.86 -3.44
C VAL A 813 25.19 5.94 -2.43
N ASN A 814 25.44 6.47 -1.23
CA ASN A 814 26.19 5.78 -0.18
C ASN A 814 25.43 5.67 1.15
N LYS A 815 24.20 6.17 1.18
CA LYS A 815 23.20 5.86 2.19
C LYS A 815 21.86 5.59 1.50
N ILE A 816 21.21 4.51 1.89
CA ILE A 816 19.99 4.00 1.25
C ILE A 816 18.98 3.69 2.35
N ASP A 817 17.78 4.22 2.21
CA ASP A 817 16.59 3.83 2.96
C ASP A 817 15.60 3.20 1.96
N LEU A 818 15.63 1.87 1.84
CA LEU A 818 14.82 1.10 0.91
C LEU A 818 13.44 0.83 1.51
N GLN A 819 12.42 1.46 0.93
CA GLN A 819 11.02 1.26 1.31
C GLN A 819 10.45 0.09 0.54
N TYR A 820 9.92 -0.92 1.24
CA TYR A 820 9.35 -2.12 0.63
C TYR A 820 8.05 -2.54 1.31
N ARG A 821 7.44 -3.62 0.80
CA ARG A 821 6.12 -4.10 1.23
C ARG A 821 5.06 -3.02 1.08
N ARG A 822 4.89 -2.56 -0.16
CA ARG A 822 3.90 -1.53 -0.53
C ARG A 822 2.51 -1.90 0.00
N ASN A 823 1.89 -0.95 0.70
CA ASN A 823 0.50 -1.02 1.10
C ASN A 823 -0.38 -0.54 -0.04
N TRP A 824 -1.06 -1.48 -0.70
CA TRP A 824 -1.96 -1.19 -1.82
C TRP A 824 -3.25 -0.51 -1.39
N SER A 825 -3.55 -0.42 -0.09
CA SER A 825 -4.68 0.35 0.43
C SER A 825 -4.45 1.87 0.49
N GLY A 826 -3.24 2.35 0.16
CA GLY A 826 -2.93 3.77 0.04
C GLY A 826 -1.91 4.34 1.04
N GLU A 827 -1.43 3.57 2.03
CA GLU A 827 -0.54 4.07 3.10
C GLU A 827 0.97 3.98 2.80
N GLY A 828 1.38 4.09 1.53
CA GLY A 828 2.81 4.02 1.17
C GLY A 828 3.41 2.62 1.39
N TYR A 829 4.48 2.51 2.16
CA TYR A 829 5.24 1.27 2.41
C TYR A 829 5.20 0.89 3.89
N LYS A 830 5.08 -0.41 4.19
CA LYS A 830 4.99 -0.89 5.58
C LYS A 830 6.35 -1.01 6.28
N THR A 831 7.43 -1.12 5.52
CA THR A 831 8.76 -1.42 6.05
C THR A 831 9.85 -0.64 5.33
N VAL A 832 10.93 -0.35 6.04
CA VAL A 832 12.13 0.32 5.52
C VAL A 832 13.35 -0.50 5.95
N GLU A 833 14.25 -0.77 5.01
CA GLU A 833 15.56 -1.37 5.26
C GLU A 833 16.65 -0.33 4.94
N SER A 834 17.56 -0.09 5.88
CA SER A 834 18.53 1.00 5.78
C SER A 834 19.96 0.46 5.74
N GLY A 835 20.79 1.03 4.87
CA GLY A 835 22.21 0.71 4.80
C GLY A 835 23.07 1.91 4.42
N SER A 836 24.36 1.85 4.76
CA SER A 836 25.31 2.90 4.42
C SER A 836 26.72 2.35 4.20
N ASP A 837 27.49 3.03 3.37
CA ASP A 837 28.91 2.74 3.12
C ASP A 837 29.77 3.81 3.79
N ALA A 838 30.35 3.47 4.94
CA ALA A 838 31.16 4.41 5.75
C ALA A 838 32.42 4.89 5.01
N GLU A 839 33.03 4.05 4.17
CA GLU A 839 34.21 4.42 3.39
C GLU A 839 33.85 5.49 2.36
N SER A 840 32.77 5.26 1.62
CA SER A 840 32.26 6.23 0.66
C SER A 840 31.82 7.54 1.32
N ILE A 841 31.13 7.47 2.46
CA ILE A 841 30.67 8.66 3.20
C ILE A 841 31.86 9.50 3.66
N ASN A 842 32.94 8.87 4.13
CA ASN A 842 34.15 9.59 4.53
C ASN A 842 34.81 10.32 3.35
N GLN A 843 34.69 9.80 2.12
CA GLN A 843 35.30 10.40 0.92
C GLN A 843 34.40 11.45 0.25
N PHE A 844 33.09 11.22 0.15
CA PHE A 844 32.17 12.04 -0.67
C PHE A 844 31.07 12.73 0.14
N GLY A 845 31.03 12.53 1.46
CA GLY A 845 29.93 12.92 2.33
C GLY A 845 28.69 12.02 2.14
N PRO A 846 27.65 12.18 2.98
CA PRO A 846 26.40 11.44 2.84
C PRO A 846 25.66 11.85 1.56
N LYS A 847 25.26 10.85 0.75
CA LYS A 847 24.54 11.00 -0.51
C LYS A 847 23.40 9.99 -0.59
N GLU A 848 22.18 10.48 -0.76
CA GLU A 848 20.94 9.71 -0.71
C GLU A 848 20.02 10.11 -1.88
N VAL A 849 19.27 9.15 -2.41
CA VAL A 849 18.22 9.39 -3.42
C VAL A 849 16.97 8.57 -3.05
N PRO A 850 16.19 8.98 -2.03
CA PRO A 850 15.13 8.15 -1.46
C PRO A 850 14.07 7.69 -2.47
N GLU A 851 13.76 8.53 -3.46
CA GLU A 851 12.78 8.21 -4.51
C GLU A 851 13.20 7.01 -5.38
N ASP A 852 14.49 6.74 -5.50
CA ASP A 852 15.00 5.59 -6.25
C ASP A 852 14.80 4.26 -5.51
N PHE A 853 14.49 4.25 -4.21
CA PHE A 853 14.45 3.03 -3.40
C PHE A 853 13.07 2.72 -2.83
N LYS A 854 12.04 3.01 -3.63
CA LYS A 854 10.63 2.66 -3.39
C LYS A 854 10.28 1.39 -4.18
N PHE A 855 10.29 0.24 -3.52
CA PHE A 855 10.23 -1.08 -4.15
C PHE A 855 8.88 -1.76 -3.92
N ASP A 856 8.11 -1.92 -4.99
CA ASP A 856 6.70 -2.33 -4.96
C ASP A 856 6.49 -3.84 -4.88
N TRP A 857 7.47 -4.59 -5.38
CA TRP A 857 7.47 -6.03 -5.59
C TRP A 857 8.26 -6.79 -4.52
N ILE A 858 8.88 -6.09 -3.57
CA ILE A 858 9.61 -6.72 -2.46
C ILE A 858 8.75 -6.83 -1.22
N ARG A 859 8.67 -8.06 -0.66
CA ARG A 859 7.93 -8.36 0.58
C ARG A 859 8.81 -8.93 1.69
N THR A 860 9.93 -9.56 1.35
CA THR A 860 10.82 -10.22 2.31
C THR A 860 11.98 -9.31 2.71
N GLN A 861 12.31 -9.31 4.00
CA GLN A 861 13.43 -8.50 4.50
C GLN A 861 14.78 -8.97 3.93
N ALA A 862 14.98 -10.29 3.79
CA ALA A 862 16.23 -10.84 3.25
C ALA A 862 16.57 -10.29 1.85
N LEU A 863 15.56 -10.17 0.98
CA LEU A 863 15.71 -9.59 -0.34
C LEU A 863 16.01 -8.08 -0.28
N ALA A 864 15.33 -7.34 0.60
CA ALA A 864 15.60 -5.91 0.80
C ALA A 864 17.05 -5.66 1.27
N VAL A 865 17.55 -6.44 2.24
CA VAL A 865 18.93 -6.35 2.75
C VAL A 865 19.95 -6.57 1.64
N ASP A 866 19.77 -7.64 0.86
CA ASP A 866 20.69 -7.97 -0.23
C ASP A 866 20.64 -6.94 -1.38
N LEU A 867 19.47 -6.34 -1.66
CA LEU A 867 19.36 -5.23 -2.62
C LEU A 867 20.02 -3.95 -2.12
N VAL A 868 19.90 -3.62 -0.82
CA VAL A 868 20.63 -2.48 -0.22
C VAL A 868 22.14 -2.69 -0.36
N GLU A 869 22.65 -3.87 -0.01
CA GLU A 869 24.07 -4.20 -0.18
C GLU A 869 24.49 -4.08 -1.65
N PHE A 870 23.72 -4.68 -2.56
CA PHE A 870 23.97 -4.61 -3.98
C PHE A 870 24.06 -3.16 -4.48
N TYR A 871 23.10 -2.31 -4.11
CA TYR A 871 23.07 -0.92 -4.58
C TYR A 871 24.15 -0.04 -3.93
N LEU A 872 24.57 -0.31 -2.69
CA LEU A 872 25.73 0.35 -2.09
C LEU A 872 27.03 -0.03 -2.80
N GLN A 873 27.22 -1.29 -3.16
CA GLN A 873 28.40 -1.71 -3.96
C GLN A 873 28.36 -1.15 -5.38
N GLU A 874 27.15 -1.04 -5.92
CA GLU A 874 26.90 -0.57 -7.28
C GLU A 874 27.06 0.96 -7.39
N ARG A 875 26.57 1.76 -6.44
CA ARG A 875 26.46 3.23 -6.54
C ARG A 875 27.27 3.98 -5.49
N GLY A 876 27.94 3.29 -4.57
CA GLY A 876 28.70 3.92 -3.49
C GLY A 876 29.89 4.75 -3.95
N PHE A 877 30.41 4.53 -5.16
CA PHE A 877 31.59 5.25 -5.66
C PHE A 877 31.36 5.77 -7.09
N PRO A 878 32.03 6.86 -7.50
CA PRO A 878 32.12 7.22 -8.91
C PRO A 878 32.74 6.05 -9.68
N ARG A 879 32.13 5.67 -10.80
CA ARG A 879 32.55 4.53 -11.62
C ARG A 879 33.09 5.00 -12.95
N ASP A 880 34.10 4.30 -13.43
CA ASP A 880 34.61 4.48 -14.77
C ASP A 880 33.88 3.52 -15.72
N VAL A 881 33.39 4.08 -16.83
CA VAL A 881 32.77 3.37 -17.94
C VAL A 881 33.73 3.46 -19.12
N TYR A 882 34.11 2.30 -19.63
CA TYR A 882 35.04 2.12 -20.73
C TYR A 882 34.27 1.83 -22.02
N GLU A 883 34.53 2.64 -23.03
CA GLU A 883 34.14 2.42 -24.42
C GLU A 883 35.38 1.93 -25.17
N VAL A 884 35.37 0.69 -25.64
CA VAL A 884 36.51 0.07 -26.34
C VAL A 884 36.07 -0.54 -27.67
N GLU A 885 36.79 -0.24 -28.75
CA GLU A 885 36.62 -0.90 -30.04
C GLU A 885 37.58 -2.09 -30.17
N LEU A 886 37.03 -3.29 -30.33
CA LEU A 886 37.80 -4.54 -30.46
C LEU A 886 37.74 -5.11 -31.88
N PHE A 887 38.71 -5.97 -32.22
CA PHE A 887 38.69 -6.76 -33.45
C PHE A 887 37.59 -7.85 -33.43
N LEU A 888 37.20 -8.31 -34.63
CA LEU A 888 36.13 -9.29 -34.84
C LEU A 888 36.33 -10.63 -34.13
N ASP A 889 37.57 -11.03 -33.84
CA ASP A 889 37.91 -12.23 -33.05
C ASP A 889 37.45 -12.17 -31.58
N ASN A 890 36.87 -11.04 -31.16
CA ASN A 890 36.25 -10.83 -29.86
C ASN A 890 34.71 -10.79 -29.92
N MET A 891 34.10 -11.22 -31.03
CA MET A 891 32.64 -11.15 -31.19
C MET A 891 31.87 -12.09 -30.24
N GLU A 892 32.52 -12.97 -29.51
CA GLU A 892 31.87 -13.78 -28.47
C GLU A 892 31.54 -13.01 -27.20
N ILE A 893 32.03 -11.78 -27.03
CA ILE A 893 31.74 -10.96 -25.86
C ILE A 893 30.26 -10.54 -25.88
N GLU A 894 29.58 -10.76 -24.76
CA GLU A 894 28.18 -10.40 -24.53
C GLU A 894 27.99 -9.51 -23.31
N ARG A 895 26.79 -8.94 -23.18
CA ARG A 895 26.37 -8.27 -21.94
C ARG A 895 26.46 -9.25 -20.77
N GLY A 896 27.05 -8.80 -19.67
CA GLY A 896 27.22 -9.57 -18.45
C GLY A 896 28.59 -10.20 -18.28
N ASP A 897 29.35 -10.34 -19.37
CA ASP A 897 30.69 -10.90 -19.31
C ASP A 897 31.60 -10.02 -18.45
N ILE A 898 32.47 -10.65 -17.68
CA ILE A 898 33.51 -10.00 -16.90
C ILE A 898 34.80 -10.05 -17.70
N LEU A 899 35.27 -8.89 -18.15
CA LEU A 899 36.53 -8.75 -18.87
C LEU A 899 37.62 -8.25 -17.92
N GLU A 900 38.85 -8.68 -18.18
CA GLU A 900 40.05 -8.03 -17.65
C GLU A 900 40.64 -7.19 -18.77
N VAL A 901 40.73 -5.87 -18.57
CA VAL A 901 41.18 -4.93 -19.60
C VAL A 901 42.51 -4.36 -19.17
N ASN A 902 43.53 -4.59 -20.00
CA ASN A 902 44.89 -4.11 -19.78
C ASN A 902 45.30 -3.20 -20.96
N PRO A 903 44.72 -1.99 -21.12
CA PRO A 903 45.07 -1.11 -22.23
C PRO A 903 46.44 -0.43 -21.96
N PRO A 904 47.35 -0.39 -22.94
CA PRO A 904 48.73 0.06 -22.72
C PRO A 904 48.86 1.57 -22.46
N THR A 905 47.82 2.34 -22.78
CA THR A 905 47.84 3.81 -22.71
C THR A 905 47.37 4.40 -21.38
N HIS A 906 46.84 3.58 -20.46
CA HIS A 906 46.19 4.10 -19.24
C HIS A 906 46.74 3.52 -17.93
N GLU A 907 47.84 2.75 -17.96
CA GLU A 907 48.44 2.12 -16.75
C GLU A 907 47.41 1.34 -15.90
N LEU A 908 46.37 0.83 -16.55
CA LEU A 908 45.32 0.04 -15.91
C LEU A 908 45.76 -1.43 -15.92
N GLU A 909 46.41 -1.87 -14.84
CA GLU A 909 46.83 -3.27 -14.68
C GLU A 909 45.74 -4.07 -13.95
N ASN A 910 45.27 -5.16 -14.55
CA ASN A 910 44.28 -6.10 -14.01
C ASN A 910 42.91 -5.47 -13.71
N VAL A 911 42.46 -4.47 -14.49
CA VAL A 911 41.16 -3.85 -14.27
C VAL A 911 40.03 -4.76 -14.75
N LYS A 912 39.22 -5.24 -13.81
CA LYS A 912 38.03 -6.04 -14.12
C LYS A 912 36.82 -5.16 -14.38
N VAL A 913 36.14 -5.43 -15.48
CA VAL A 913 34.99 -4.67 -15.96
C VAL A 913 33.85 -5.61 -16.30
N MET A 914 32.61 -5.20 -16.07
CA MET A 914 31.42 -5.91 -16.49
C MET A 914 30.89 -5.29 -17.78
N VAL A 915 30.65 -6.09 -18.81
CA VAL A 915 30.12 -5.63 -20.08
C VAL A 915 28.65 -5.22 -19.92
N LEU A 916 28.35 -3.96 -20.22
CA LEU A 916 26.99 -3.42 -20.25
C LEU A 916 26.34 -3.61 -21.62
N GLY A 917 27.13 -3.59 -22.69
CA GLY A 917 26.64 -3.82 -24.05
C GLY A 917 27.78 -4.11 -25.02
N ALA A 918 27.47 -4.91 -26.04
CA ALA A 918 28.36 -5.25 -27.14
C ALA A 918 27.64 -4.96 -28.46
N GLY A 919 28.23 -4.11 -29.30
CA GLY A 919 27.71 -3.75 -30.62
C GLY A 919 28.47 -4.44 -31.76
N ARG A 920 28.10 -4.09 -32.98
CA ARG A 920 28.83 -4.47 -34.21
C ARG A 920 28.89 -3.27 -35.15
N SER A 921 30.09 -2.82 -35.48
CA SER A 921 30.28 -1.95 -36.63
C SER A 921 30.69 -2.81 -37.80
N LEU A 922 29.77 -2.98 -38.75
CA LEU A 922 30.05 -3.73 -39.96
C LEU A 922 30.96 -2.87 -40.84
N GLY A 923 32.05 -3.48 -41.28
CA GLY A 923 32.96 -2.93 -42.24
C GLY A 923 32.32 -2.86 -43.64
N SER A 924 33.01 -2.19 -44.54
CA SER A 924 32.64 -2.18 -45.95
C SER A 924 33.91 -2.13 -46.78
N GLY A 925 33.98 -2.95 -47.82
CA GLY A 925 35.06 -2.91 -48.80
C GLY A 925 35.16 -1.54 -49.48
N ILE A 926 34.04 -0.83 -49.63
CA ILE A 926 34.00 0.55 -50.16
C ILE A 926 34.61 1.54 -49.16
N ALA A 927 34.30 1.38 -47.86
CA ALA A 927 34.83 2.23 -46.79
C ALA A 927 36.25 1.85 -46.34
N LYS A 928 36.80 0.73 -46.83
CA LYS A 928 38.07 0.12 -46.39
C LYS A 928 38.16 -0.06 -44.87
N ARG A 929 37.02 -0.28 -44.22
CA ARG A 929 36.92 -0.53 -42.77
C ARG A 929 36.69 -2.02 -42.55
N MET A 930 37.42 -2.62 -41.62
CA MET A 930 37.16 -3.98 -41.13
C MET A 930 36.03 -3.98 -40.11
N ASP A 931 35.36 -5.11 -39.95
CA ASP A 931 34.32 -5.27 -38.93
C ASP A 931 34.92 -5.11 -37.52
N THR A 932 34.24 -4.38 -36.65
CA THR A 932 34.69 -4.12 -35.28
C THR A 932 33.58 -4.43 -34.27
N VAL A 933 34.01 -4.69 -33.04
CA VAL A 933 33.15 -5.00 -31.90
C VAL A 933 33.30 -3.87 -30.89
N PRO A 934 32.48 -2.81 -30.95
CA PRO A 934 32.44 -1.82 -29.90
C PRO A 934 31.83 -2.45 -28.63
N ILE A 935 32.47 -2.20 -27.49
CA ILE A 935 32.06 -2.67 -26.17
C ILE A 935 31.91 -1.45 -25.25
N ILE A 936 30.83 -1.44 -24.48
CA ILE A 936 30.71 -0.60 -23.30
C ILE A 936 30.78 -1.49 -22.08
N ALA A 937 31.77 -1.26 -21.23
CA ALA A 937 31.97 -2.02 -20.00
C ALA A 937 32.21 -1.08 -18.83
N ARG A 938 31.82 -1.49 -17.64
CA ARG A 938 31.89 -0.68 -16.42
C ARG A 938 32.83 -1.32 -15.42
N GLN A 939 33.69 -0.51 -14.81
CA GLN A 939 34.59 -0.97 -13.76
C GLN A 939 33.84 -1.60 -12.58
N MET A 940 34.33 -2.74 -12.12
CA MET A 940 33.89 -3.39 -10.88
C MET A 940 34.69 -2.84 -9.69
N ARG A 941 34.07 -2.69 -8.51
CA ARG A 941 34.74 -2.20 -7.30
C ARG A 941 35.67 -3.27 -6.73
N GLY A 942 36.80 -2.90 -6.14
CA GLY A 942 37.65 -3.83 -5.37
C GLY A 942 39.12 -3.75 -5.78
N PHE A 943 40.00 -4.12 -4.86
CA PHE A 943 41.45 -4.13 -5.07
C PHE A 943 41.87 -5.50 -5.58
N VAL A 944 42.47 -5.56 -6.78
CA VAL A 944 43.26 -6.74 -7.17
C VAL A 944 44.62 -6.57 -6.50
N PRO A 945 45.03 -7.47 -5.59
CA PRO A 945 46.38 -7.42 -5.03
C PRO A 945 47.37 -7.51 -6.19
N ASN A 946 48.25 -6.53 -6.30
CA ASN A 946 49.32 -6.60 -7.28
C ASN A 946 50.23 -7.77 -6.90
N GLU A 947 50.08 -8.92 -7.56
CA GLU A 947 50.97 -10.06 -7.40
C GLU A 947 52.31 -9.75 -8.11
N GLY A 948 53.13 -8.96 -7.43
CA GLY A 948 54.56 -8.90 -7.69
C GLY A 948 55.00 -8.04 -8.87
N PHE A 949 55.10 -6.73 -8.65
CA PHE A 949 56.37 -6.02 -8.85
C PHE A 949 56.57 -5.06 -7.66
N GLY A 950 57.81 -4.97 -7.21
CA GLY A 950 58.17 -4.58 -5.85
C GLY A 950 57.58 -3.29 -5.31
N SER A 951 57.55 -3.22 -3.97
CA SER A 951 57.48 -2.01 -3.16
C SER A 951 57.95 -0.75 -3.90
N GLN A 952 57.01 -0.05 -4.53
CA GLN A 952 57.06 1.40 -4.63
C GLN A 952 55.85 1.93 -3.88
N THR A 953 56.15 2.77 -2.92
CA THR A 953 55.20 3.54 -2.13
C THR A 953 54.39 4.42 -3.09
N PHE A 954 53.21 3.96 -3.51
CA PHE A 954 52.24 4.76 -4.27
C PHE A 954 51.59 5.78 -3.34
N GLY A 955 52.21 6.95 -3.20
CA GLY A 955 51.49 8.20 -3.00
C GLY A 955 51.17 8.78 -4.38
N ASN A 956 49.95 9.29 -4.58
CA ASN A 956 49.45 9.92 -5.79
C ASN A 956 49.16 9.00 -7.00
N SER A 957 48.10 8.21 -6.93
CA SER A 957 47.19 8.19 -8.08
C SER A 957 46.50 9.56 -8.13
N GLY A 958 46.94 10.41 -9.05
CA GLY A 958 46.49 11.80 -9.16
C GLY A 958 44.98 11.91 -9.39
N PHE A 959 44.27 12.43 -8.39
CA PHE A 959 43.16 13.41 -8.44
C PHE A 959 42.49 13.41 -7.07
N GLY A 960 43.20 13.97 -6.09
CA GLY A 960 42.77 14.05 -4.70
C GLY A 960 43.77 14.86 -3.89
N GLY A 961 43.92 16.14 -4.25
CA GLY A 961 44.71 17.08 -3.47
C GLY A 961 44.04 17.32 -2.12
N VAL A 962 44.51 16.62 -1.10
CA VAL A 962 44.34 17.02 0.29
C VAL A 962 45.40 18.08 0.56
N GLU A 963 45.01 19.35 0.58
CA GLU A 963 45.83 20.38 1.24
C GLU A 963 45.70 20.19 2.75
N ILE A 964 46.79 19.76 3.39
CA ILE A 964 46.98 19.88 4.84
C ILE A 964 47.75 21.17 5.08
N ASN A 965 47.02 22.24 5.42
CA ASN A 965 47.24 23.10 6.59
C ASN A 965 46.10 24.13 6.72
#